data_AF-A0A077UIU9-F1
#
_entry.id   AF-A0A077UIU9-F1
#
_cell.length_a   1.000
_cell.length_b   1.000
_cell.length_c   1.000
_cell.angle_alpha   90.00
_cell.angle_beta   90.00
_cell.angle_gamma   90.00
#
_symmetry.space_group_name_H-M   'P 1'
#
loop_
_entity.id
_entity.type
_entity.pdbx_description
1 polymer ?
#
loop_
_entity_poly.entity_id
_entity_poly.type
_entity_poly.pdbx_seq_one_letter_code
_entity_poly.pdbx_strand_id
1 'polypeptide(L)'
;MVINLNDKQTKTSKEGLISVSHPLAAKIGKDVLDQGGNAIDVVIAIQLALNVVEPFASGIGGGGYLLYYEQSTGNITAFDARETAPAHVDKQFYLDDSGEYKSFFDMTTHGKTVAVPAIPKLFDYIHKRYAKLSLEDLINPAIELAVDGHSANWATEKYSRQQHARLIKYHETAKVFTNENQYWREDDWIVQPEIGKTLQILKEHGFNAFYKGDIAEKLVNVVKKYGGTITLEDLANYDIQIKSPISATFKDYDIHSMGPSSSGGITVIQILKLLEHVDLPSMGPRSVDYLHHLIQAMHLAYSDRAQYLADDNFHDVPVEPLIDDDYLNTRSKLIDSRKANIDIEHGVVSDCISYTDVEENHTETTHFCVIDKEGNIASFTTSIGMIYGSGITIPGYGVLLNTTMDGFDVVDGGINEIAPYKRPLSNMAPTIVTHHGNPILTVGAPGAISIIASVAQTLINVLVFGMDIQQAIDEPRIYSSHPNRIEWEPQFSQSTILALIARGHVMENKPDDYIGDVHGLQVDLNTREASGGADDTREGTVMGGDVLSIRKQPLPSPEIYDNDTHRVYFNDVQLPLLAEQVRWMHDKFWIEESVIRIIFPGVSAHIEDLRSYDIDGESYIDITWLARKKGYQVTFKDDSLYLNDETYHSVKRKTNAYYRYDRDSITR
;
A
#
# COMPACT_ATOMS: atom_id res chain seq x y z
N MET A 1 25.21 -18.41 1.44
CA MET A 1 26.12 -17.75 2.40
C MET A 1 25.32 -17.55 3.68
N VAL A 2 25.65 -18.27 4.75
CA VAL A 2 24.87 -18.28 6.00
C VAL A 2 25.04 -16.92 6.68
N ILE A 3 24.01 -16.08 6.65
CA ILE A 3 23.98 -14.83 7.41
C ILE A 3 23.72 -15.20 8.86
N ASN A 4 24.73 -15.02 9.69
CA ASN A 4 24.67 -15.21 11.13
C ASN A 4 23.85 -14.05 11.72
N LEU A 5 22.58 -14.28 12.06
CA LEU A 5 21.61 -13.29 12.55
C LEU A 5 21.83 -12.86 14.01
N ASN A 6 22.88 -13.32 14.68
CA ASN A 6 23.01 -13.23 16.14
C ASN A 6 23.82 -12.04 16.68
N ASP A 7 24.00 -10.94 15.94
CA ASP A 7 24.77 -9.80 16.48
C ASP A 7 24.35 -8.40 15.96
N LYS A 8 23.04 -8.11 16.00
CA LYS A 8 22.55 -6.72 16.02
C LYS A 8 21.63 -6.57 17.22
N GLN A 9 22.16 -6.06 18.33
CA GLN A 9 21.32 -5.64 19.44
C GLN A 9 20.36 -4.57 18.91
N THR A 10 19.06 -4.88 18.87
CA THR A 10 18.02 -3.92 18.47
C THR A 10 18.12 -2.71 19.38
N LYS A 11 18.41 -1.54 18.79
CA LYS A 11 18.48 -0.30 19.56
C LYS A 11 17.07 0.12 19.94
N THR A 12 16.90 0.55 21.19
CA THR A 12 15.63 0.95 21.76
C THR A 12 15.70 2.37 22.35
N SER A 13 14.55 3.00 22.59
CA SER A 13 14.45 4.33 23.19
C SER A 13 13.33 4.42 24.23
N LYS A 14 13.58 5.13 25.34
CA LYS A 14 12.55 5.59 26.31
C LYS A 14 12.16 7.05 26.12
N GLU A 15 12.92 7.79 25.32
CA GLU A 15 12.76 9.23 25.12
C GLU A 15 11.75 9.56 24.00
N GLY A 16 11.22 8.51 23.36
CA GLY A 16 10.40 8.57 22.16
C GLY A 16 11.14 8.02 20.95
N LEU A 17 10.38 7.58 19.95
CA LEU A 17 10.90 6.96 18.74
C LEU A 17 9.96 7.25 17.57
N ILE A 18 10.54 7.44 16.39
CA ILE A 18 9.84 7.75 15.15
C ILE A 18 10.27 6.73 14.10
N SER A 19 9.32 6.28 13.27
CA SER A 19 9.60 5.59 12.01
C SER A 19 8.88 6.32 10.87
N VAL A 20 9.63 6.75 9.86
CA VAL A 20 9.16 7.57 8.72
C VAL A 20 10.00 7.31 7.46
N SER A 21 9.46 7.61 6.28
CA SER A 21 10.06 7.32 4.96
C SER A 21 11.29 8.16 4.60
N HIS A 22 11.62 9.22 5.35
CA HIS A 22 12.68 10.17 4.98
C HIS A 22 13.55 10.64 6.15
N PRO A 23 14.90 10.70 6.02
CA PRO A 23 15.80 11.05 7.13
C PRO A 23 15.62 12.47 7.66
N LEU A 24 15.43 13.46 6.77
CA LEU A 24 15.20 14.85 7.17
C LEU A 24 13.90 15.01 7.98
N ALA A 25 12.83 14.30 7.62
CA ALA A 25 11.59 14.30 8.38
C ALA A 25 11.78 13.62 9.74
N ALA A 26 12.52 12.50 9.80
CA ALA A 26 12.86 11.84 11.06
C ALA A 26 13.67 12.75 11.99
N LYS A 27 14.63 13.51 11.43
CA LYS A 27 15.44 14.47 12.18
C LYS A 27 14.60 15.59 12.79
N ILE A 28 13.71 16.18 11.99
CA ILE A 28 12.78 17.21 12.48
C ILE A 28 11.89 16.66 13.58
N GLY A 29 11.33 15.46 13.41
CA GLY A 29 10.51 14.83 14.43
C GLY A 29 11.29 14.57 15.72
N LYS A 30 12.54 14.09 15.63
CA LYS A 30 13.42 13.91 16.80
C LYS A 30 13.66 15.24 17.50
N ASP A 31 13.94 16.31 16.76
CA ASP A 31 14.18 17.63 17.34
C ASP A 31 12.95 18.17 18.06
N VAL A 32 11.75 17.87 17.58
CA VAL A 32 10.49 18.19 18.27
C VAL A 32 10.34 17.40 19.57
N LEU A 33 10.69 16.10 19.59
CA LEU A 33 10.70 15.30 20.83
C LEU A 33 11.72 15.85 21.84
N ASP A 34 12.93 16.20 21.38
CA ASP A 34 14.00 16.77 22.21
C ASP A 34 13.59 18.12 22.83
N GLN A 35 12.78 18.91 22.12
CA GLN A 35 12.18 20.16 22.60
C GLN A 35 11.03 19.95 23.60
N GLY A 36 10.62 18.70 23.85
CA GLY A 36 9.56 18.35 24.77
C GLY A 36 8.16 18.30 24.13
N GLY A 37 8.07 18.27 22.81
CA GLY A 37 6.84 18.00 22.07
C GLY A 37 6.32 16.58 22.33
N ASN A 38 5.03 16.38 22.07
CA ASN A 38 4.38 15.08 22.13
C ASN A 38 4.21 14.46 20.73
N ALA A 39 3.61 13.27 20.66
CA ALA A 39 3.40 12.58 19.39
C ALA A 39 2.60 13.40 18.36
N ILE A 40 1.66 14.27 18.79
CA ILE A 40 0.89 15.14 17.89
C ILE A 40 1.75 16.30 17.35
N ASP A 41 2.58 16.91 18.19
CA ASP A 41 3.56 17.92 17.75
C ASP A 41 4.44 17.35 16.62
N VAL A 42 4.93 16.12 16.82
CA VAL A 42 5.76 15.40 15.84
C VAL A 42 4.98 15.10 14.56
N VAL A 43 3.71 14.68 14.64
CA VAL A 43 2.87 14.45 13.44
C VAL A 43 2.77 15.67 12.55
N ILE A 44 2.52 16.84 13.14
CA ILE A 44 2.43 18.10 12.38
C ILE A 44 3.78 18.41 11.72
N ALA A 45 4.87 18.40 12.49
CA ALA A 45 6.19 18.75 11.98
C ALA A 45 6.69 17.80 10.88
N ILE A 46 6.52 16.48 11.08
CA ILE A 46 6.90 15.46 10.10
C ILE A 46 6.10 15.63 8.80
N GLN A 47 4.78 15.79 8.88
CA GLN A 47 3.98 15.90 7.66
C GLN A 47 4.33 17.17 6.85
N LEU A 48 4.62 18.28 7.53
CA LEU A 48 5.06 19.49 6.84
C LEU A 48 6.44 19.33 6.22
N ALA A 49 7.35 18.61 6.87
CA ALA A 49 8.63 18.23 6.27
C ALA A 49 8.44 17.33 5.05
N LEU A 50 7.60 16.29 5.14
CA LEU A 50 7.29 15.38 4.03
C LEU A 50 6.61 16.10 2.85
N ASN A 51 5.80 17.13 3.10
CA ASN A 51 5.27 18.00 2.04
C ASN A 51 6.39 18.69 1.22
N VAL A 52 7.61 18.80 1.76
CA VAL A 52 8.77 19.41 1.09
C VAL A 52 9.68 18.33 0.50
N VAL A 53 10.03 17.30 1.27
CA VAL A 53 11.05 16.32 0.87
C VAL A 53 10.50 15.11 0.12
N GLU A 54 9.21 14.78 0.31
CA GLU A 54 8.48 13.74 -0.43
C GLU A 54 7.14 14.26 -1.00
N PRO A 55 7.15 15.37 -1.77
CA PRO A 55 5.91 15.97 -2.29
C PRO A 55 5.20 15.07 -3.31
N PHE A 56 5.87 14.00 -3.75
CA PHE A 56 5.32 12.98 -4.65
C PHE A 56 4.30 12.07 -3.96
N ALA A 57 4.31 11.92 -2.63
CA ALA A 57 3.48 10.94 -1.92
C ALA A 57 2.37 11.57 -1.07
N SER A 58 2.64 12.68 -0.39
CA SER A 58 1.67 13.33 0.50
C SER A 58 1.90 14.84 0.61
N GLY A 59 0.91 15.54 1.17
CA GLY A 59 1.01 16.98 1.36
C GLY A 59 -0.29 17.63 1.84
N ILE A 60 -0.23 18.93 2.12
CA ILE A 60 -1.36 19.73 2.60
C ILE A 60 -2.50 19.87 1.56
N GLY A 61 -2.24 19.50 0.30
CA GLY A 61 -3.25 19.41 -0.75
C GLY A 61 -3.99 18.07 -0.81
N GLY A 62 -3.73 17.15 0.13
CA GLY A 62 -4.37 15.83 0.22
C GLY A 62 -5.11 15.60 1.54
N GLY A 63 -5.14 14.34 1.98
CA GLY A 63 -5.87 13.86 3.15
C GLY A 63 -5.19 12.68 3.83
N GLY A 64 -5.83 12.11 4.85
CA GLY A 64 -5.27 11.00 5.61
C GLY A 64 -6.10 10.58 6.81
N TYR A 65 -5.56 9.60 7.53
CA TYR A 65 -6.16 8.96 8.69
C TYR A 65 -5.15 8.87 9.82
N LEU A 66 -5.47 9.45 10.98
CA LEU A 66 -4.63 9.43 12.18
C LEU A 66 -5.31 8.60 13.27
N LEU A 67 -4.61 7.60 13.79
CA LEU A 67 -4.93 7.01 15.09
C LEU A 67 -4.02 7.60 16.16
N TYR A 68 -4.62 8.02 17.27
CA TYR A 68 -3.91 8.59 18.41
C TYR A 68 -4.28 7.85 19.69
N TYR A 69 -3.31 7.14 20.28
CA TYR A 69 -3.41 6.57 21.61
C TYR A 69 -2.87 7.58 22.63
N GLU A 70 -3.71 7.96 23.58
CA GLU A 70 -3.34 8.86 24.67
C GLU A 70 -3.06 8.06 25.94
N GLN A 71 -1.80 8.02 26.38
CA GLN A 71 -1.36 7.17 27.49
C GLN A 71 -2.02 7.53 28.83
N SER A 72 -2.39 8.80 29.01
CA SER A 72 -3.00 9.29 30.26
C SER A 72 -4.43 8.79 30.47
N THR A 73 -5.16 8.52 29.38
CA THR A 73 -6.55 8.06 29.41
C THR A 73 -6.71 6.61 28.96
N GLY A 74 -5.74 6.07 28.22
CA GLY A 74 -5.82 4.77 27.56
C GLY A 74 -6.74 4.77 26.34
N ASN A 75 -7.22 5.94 25.90
CA ASN A 75 -8.14 6.04 24.77
C ASN A 75 -7.40 6.07 23.43
N ILE A 76 -7.99 5.44 22.42
CA ILE A 76 -7.58 5.58 21.03
C ILE A 76 -8.64 6.42 20.30
N THR A 77 -8.22 7.51 19.66
CA THR A 77 -9.07 8.36 18.83
C THR A 77 -8.70 8.19 17.37
N ALA A 78 -9.69 8.03 16.50
CA ALA A 78 -9.54 7.96 15.07
C ALA A 78 -9.96 9.29 14.42
N PHE A 79 -9.05 9.95 13.70
CA PHE A 79 -9.33 11.15 12.93
C PHE A 79 -9.39 10.82 11.43
N ASP A 80 -10.59 10.92 10.86
CA ASP A 80 -10.83 10.83 9.42
C ASP A 80 -10.72 12.23 8.81
N ALA A 81 -9.54 12.49 8.23
CA ALA A 81 -9.25 13.65 7.40
C ALA A 81 -9.18 13.22 5.93
N ARG A 82 -10.13 12.38 5.48
CA ARG A 82 -10.30 12.06 4.06
C ARG A 82 -10.92 13.24 3.32
N GLU A 83 -10.46 13.48 2.11
CA GLU A 83 -11.02 14.49 1.23
C GLU A 83 -12.48 14.21 0.90
N THR A 84 -13.25 15.23 0.55
CA THR A 84 -14.66 15.08 0.13
C THR A 84 -14.85 15.56 -1.30
N ALA A 85 -15.77 14.90 -2.01
CA ALA A 85 -16.28 15.42 -3.28
C ALA A 85 -16.89 16.82 -3.10
N PRO A 86 -16.72 17.73 -4.08
CA PRO A 86 -17.38 19.04 -4.05
C PRO A 86 -18.90 18.93 -4.16
N ALA A 87 -19.62 20.01 -3.87
CA ALA A 87 -21.07 20.10 -3.99
C ALA A 87 -21.60 19.76 -5.40
N HIS A 88 -20.81 20.10 -6.42
CA HIS A 88 -21.11 19.83 -7.82
C HIS A 88 -20.21 18.72 -8.32
N VAL A 89 -20.75 17.50 -8.41
CA VAL A 89 -20.04 16.35 -8.95
C VAL A 89 -20.48 16.07 -10.39
N ASP A 90 -19.52 15.62 -11.20
CA ASP A 90 -19.79 15.04 -12.50
C ASP A 90 -19.55 13.53 -12.40
N LYS A 91 -20.62 12.73 -12.34
CA LYS A 91 -20.53 11.28 -12.24
C LYS A 91 -19.90 10.64 -13.49
N GLN A 92 -19.86 11.36 -14.60
CA GLN A 92 -19.34 10.89 -15.88
C GLN A 92 -17.96 11.47 -16.20
N PHE A 93 -17.22 12.01 -15.20
CA PHE A 93 -15.94 12.66 -15.45
C PHE A 93 -14.86 11.77 -16.07
N TYR A 94 -15.03 10.46 -15.93
CA TYR A 94 -14.21 9.40 -16.50
C TYR A 94 -14.37 9.24 -18.02
N LEU A 95 -15.45 9.77 -18.58
CA LEU A 95 -15.75 9.68 -20.00
C LEU A 95 -15.24 10.92 -20.75
N ASP A 96 -14.84 10.73 -22.00
CA ASP A 96 -14.58 11.80 -22.96
C ASP A 96 -15.85 12.28 -23.67
N ASP A 97 -15.70 13.30 -24.53
CA ASP A 97 -16.83 13.90 -25.24
C ASP A 97 -17.51 12.94 -26.23
N SER A 98 -16.87 11.80 -26.56
CA SER A 98 -17.43 10.74 -27.39
C SER A 98 -18.18 9.67 -26.59
N GLY A 99 -18.09 9.71 -25.26
CA GLY A 99 -18.67 8.72 -24.35
C GLY A 99 -17.75 7.52 -24.09
N GLU A 100 -16.50 7.59 -24.53
CA GLU A 100 -15.48 6.55 -24.28
C GLU A 100 -14.66 6.89 -23.02
N TYR A 101 -14.02 5.88 -22.43
CA TYR A 101 -13.20 6.09 -21.23
C TYR A 101 -11.95 6.91 -21.56
N LYS A 102 -11.66 7.92 -20.73
CA LYS A 102 -10.40 8.65 -20.78
C LYS A 102 -9.23 7.72 -20.54
N SER A 103 -8.07 8.07 -21.09
CA SER A 103 -6.81 7.46 -20.65
C SER A 103 -6.60 7.71 -19.16
N PHE A 104 -5.81 6.86 -18.48
CA PHE A 104 -5.47 7.06 -17.05
C PHE A 104 -4.95 8.45 -16.82
N PHE A 105 -4.05 8.82 -17.72
CA PHE A 105 -3.22 9.98 -17.56
C PHE A 105 -4.11 11.20 -17.66
N ASP A 106 -5.04 11.23 -18.61
CA ASP A 106 -6.00 12.32 -18.76
C ASP A 106 -7.01 12.37 -17.62
N MET A 107 -7.51 11.22 -17.17
CA MET A 107 -8.44 11.11 -16.05
C MET A 107 -7.81 11.62 -14.74
N THR A 108 -6.69 11.04 -14.34
CA THR A 108 -6.00 11.32 -13.07
C THR A 108 -5.26 12.64 -13.04
N THR A 109 -5.24 13.40 -14.14
CA THR A 109 -4.72 14.77 -14.16
C THR A 109 -5.82 15.81 -14.41
N HIS A 110 -7.08 15.38 -14.56
CA HIS A 110 -8.20 16.29 -14.75
C HIS A 110 -8.58 17.00 -13.44
N GLY A 111 -9.02 18.26 -13.49
CA GLY A 111 -9.44 18.99 -12.29
C GLY A 111 -10.64 18.38 -11.56
N LYS A 112 -11.39 17.49 -12.22
CA LYS A 112 -12.53 16.74 -11.63
C LYS A 112 -12.07 15.62 -10.70
N THR A 113 -10.80 15.20 -10.79
CA THR A 113 -10.24 14.20 -9.88
C THR A 113 -9.83 14.79 -8.52
N VAL A 114 -9.81 16.12 -8.42
CA VAL A 114 -9.40 16.82 -7.20
C VAL A 114 -10.58 16.89 -6.24
N ALA A 115 -10.41 16.32 -5.05
CA ALA A 115 -11.33 16.45 -3.92
C ALA A 115 -10.86 17.58 -2.98
N VAL A 116 -11.72 18.01 -2.04
CA VAL A 116 -11.42 19.09 -1.10
C VAL A 116 -10.28 18.68 -0.15
N PRO A 117 -9.12 19.37 -0.15
CA PRO A 117 -8.00 19.01 0.72
C PRO A 117 -8.33 19.09 2.21
N ALA A 118 -7.78 18.16 2.98
CA ALA A 118 -8.23 17.85 4.32
C ALA A 118 -7.18 18.07 5.42
N ILE A 119 -5.89 17.89 5.10
CA ILE A 119 -4.79 17.96 6.07
C ILE A 119 -4.77 19.28 6.87
N PRO A 120 -4.93 20.47 6.26
CA PRO A 120 -4.93 21.72 7.02
C PRO A 120 -6.02 21.79 8.10
N LYS A 121 -7.19 21.18 7.85
CA LYS A 121 -8.27 21.14 8.85
C LYS A 121 -7.94 20.21 10.01
N LEU A 122 -7.35 19.04 9.73
CA LEU A 122 -6.84 18.14 10.76
C LEU A 122 -5.82 18.86 11.65
N PHE A 123 -4.87 19.57 11.04
CA PHE A 123 -3.78 20.23 11.77
C PHE A 123 -4.27 21.42 12.58
N ASP A 124 -5.22 22.20 12.07
CA ASP A 124 -5.91 23.24 12.86
C ASP A 124 -6.57 22.63 14.11
N TYR A 125 -7.24 21.48 13.97
CA TYR A 125 -7.93 20.82 15.07
C TYR A 125 -6.97 20.27 16.12
N ILE A 126 -5.98 19.48 15.70
CA ILE A 126 -5.10 18.75 16.63
C ILE A 126 -4.06 19.67 17.28
N HIS A 127 -3.58 20.71 16.56
CA HIS A 127 -2.69 21.72 17.15
C HIS A 127 -3.36 22.43 18.33
N LYS A 128 -4.60 22.89 18.15
CA LYS A 128 -5.32 23.63 19.21
C LYS A 128 -5.65 22.80 20.45
N ARG A 129 -5.68 21.47 20.34
CA ARG A 129 -6.21 20.58 21.39
C ARG A 129 -5.15 19.70 22.04
N TYR A 130 -4.18 19.25 21.27
CA TYR A 130 -3.23 18.25 21.71
C TYR A 130 -1.79 18.72 21.65
N ALA A 131 -1.42 19.68 20.79
CA ALA A 131 -0.03 20.13 20.68
C ALA A 131 0.45 20.83 21.96
N LYS A 132 1.74 20.62 22.28
CA LYS A 132 2.43 21.32 23.38
C LYS A 132 3.29 22.47 22.87
N LEU A 133 3.80 22.38 21.64
CA LEU A 133 4.69 23.39 21.07
C LEU A 133 3.90 24.45 20.29
N SER A 134 4.55 25.59 20.08
CA SER A 134 3.95 26.66 19.29
C SER A 134 3.88 26.25 17.82
N LEU A 135 2.94 26.83 17.06
CA LEU A 135 2.86 26.57 15.63
C LEU A 135 4.16 26.95 14.90
N GLU A 136 4.83 28.00 15.39
CA GLU A 136 6.10 28.45 14.84
C GLU A 136 7.20 27.38 14.96
N ASP A 137 7.32 26.74 16.12
CA ASP A 137 8.29 25.66 16.36
C ASP A 137 8.05 24.46 15.42
N LEU A 138 6.79 24.17 15.10
CA LEU A 138 6.42 23.03 14.25
C LEU A 138 6.53 23.31 12.75
N ILE A 139 6.35 24.56 12.30
CA ILE A 139 6.35 24.92 10.88
C ILE A 139 7.73 25.38 10.37
N ASN A 140 8.50 26.11 11.19
CA ASN A 140 9.77 26.71 10.74
C ASN A 140 10.74 25.70 10.10
N PRO A 141 10.94 24.48 10.62
CA PRO A 141 11.85 23.52 10.00
C PRO A 141 11.48 23.17 8.55
N ALA A 142 10.19 23.07 8.24
CA ALA A 142 9.72 22.82 6.88
C ALA A 142 9.87 24.06 5.97
N ILE A 143 9.73 25.28 6.53
CA ILE A 143 10.03 26.52 5.79
C ILE A 143 11.51 26.56 5.41
N GLU A 144 12.40 26.26 6.35
CA GLU A 144 13.85 26.21 6.12
C GLU A 144 14.20 25.20 5.04
N LEU A 145 13.68 23.96 5.13
CA LEU A 145 13.87 22.95 4.08
C LEU A 145 13.39 23.41 2.69
N ALA A 146 12.27 24.14 2.62
CA ALA A 146 11.72 24.60 1.36
C ALA A 146 12.52 25.78 0.76
N VAL A 147 13.08 26.66 1.60
CA VAL A 147 13.76 27.89 1.16
C VAL A 147 15.26 27.71 0.98
N ASP A 148 15.92 27.02 1.90
CA ASP A 148 17.36 26.74 1.83
C ASP A 148 17.64 25.54 0.91
N GLY A 149 16.66 24.63 0.81
CA GLY A 149 16.66 23.47 -0.06
C GLY A 149 17.24 22.22 0.58
N HIS A 150 17.17 21.13 -0.17
CA HIS A 150 17.67 19.82 0.23
C HIS A 150 18.12 19.00 -0.99
N SER A 151 18.91 17.95 -0.73
CA SER A 151 19.31 17.00 -1.77
C SER A 151 18.14 16.09 -2.16
N ALA A 152 18.02 15.78 -3.44
CA ALA A 152 17.17 14.71 -3.94
C ALA A 152 17.81 13.34 -3.63
N ASN A 153 17.03 12.38 -3.14
CA ASN A 153 17.48 11.00 -2.94
C ASN A 153 16.99 10.08 -4.08
N TRP A 154 17.36 8.79 -4.03
CA TRP A 154 16.97 7.81 -5.06
C TRP A 154 15.46 7.65 -5.22
N ALA A 155 14.66 7.85 -4.17
CA ALA A 155 13.20 7.78 -4.24
C ALA A 155 12.65 8.99 -5.00
N THR A 156 13.17 10.20 -4.73
CA THR A 156 12.83 11.40 -5.50
C THR A 156 13.16 11.24 -6.98
N GLU A 157 14.34 10.69 -7.33
CA GLU A 157 14.68 10.41 -8.72
C GLU A 157 13.72 9.39 -9.34
N LYS A 158 13.52 8.24 -8.68
CA LYS A 158 12.64 7.16 -9.15
C LYS A 158 11.26 7.70 -9.51
N TYR A 159 10.60 8.38 -8.57
CA TYR A 159 9.21 8.81 -8.74
C TYR A 159 9.08 10.03 -9.66
N SER A 160 10.04 10.97 -9.65
CA SER A 160 10.02 12.10 -10.60
C SER A 160 10.26 11.64 -12.04
N ARG A 161 11.13 10.64 -12.25
CA ARG A 161 11.36 10.02 -13.57
C ARG A 161 10.12 9.29 -14.06
N GLN A 162 9.53 8.43 -13.21
CA GLN A 162 8.31 7.67 -13.53
C GLN A 162 7.11 8.58 -13.84
N GLN A 163 7.01 9.74 -13.18
CA GLN A 163 5.90 10.69 -13.38
C GLN A 163 6.29 11.92 -14.19
N HIS A 164 7.37 11.84 -14.98
CA HIS A 164 7.88 13.01 -15.71
C HIS A 164 6.81 13.65 -16.61
N ALA A 165 6.03 12.84 -17.33
CA ALA A 165 4.91 13.31 -18.14
C ALA A 165 3.86 14.10 -17.33
N ARG A 166 3.55 13.65 -16.11
CA ARG A 166 2.61 14.33 -15.19
C ARG A 166 3.17 15.67 -14.72
N LEU A 167 4.45 15.68 -14.35
CA LEU A 167 5.15 16.87 -13.85
C LEU A 167 5.22 17.99 -14.89
N ILE A 168 5.42 17.66 -16.16
CA ILE A 168 5.51 18.65 -17.24
C ILE A 168 4.15 19.03 -17.87
N LYS A 169 3.05 18.37 -17.46
CA LYS A 169 1.71 18.64 -18.03
C LYS A 169 1.25 20.07 -17.78
N TYR A 170 1.54 20.61 -16.58
CA TYR A 170 1.13 21.95 -16.17
C TYR A 170 2.35 22.80 -15.81
N HIS A 171 2.40 24.02 -16.37
CA HIS A 171 3.52 24.95 -16.18
C HIS A 171 3.88 25.20 -14.70
N GLU A 172 2.87 25.41 -13.85
CA GLU A 172 3.10 25.69 -12.42
C GLU A 172 3.73 24.50 -11.69
N THR A 173 3.38 23.29 -12.10
CA THR A 173 3.90 22.04 -11.53
C THR A 173 5.33 21.80 -11.98
N ALA A 174 5.59 21.96 -13.28
CA ALA A 174 6.93 21.84 -13.84
C ALA A 174 7.89 22.81 -13.17
N LYS A 175 7.44 24.06 -12.96
CA LYS A 175 8.23 25.10 -12.30
C LYS A 175 8.69 24.73 -10.88
N VAL A 176 7.87 24.00 -10.12
CA VAL A 176 8.14 23.68 -8.71
C VAL A 176 8.83 22.32 -8.55
N PHE A 177 8.43 21.34 -9.35
CA PHE A 177 8.77 19.92 -9.14
C PHE A 177 9.67 19.34 -10.23
N THR A 178 10.30 20.16 -11.07
CA THR A 178 11.29 19.73 -12.08
C THR A 178 12.51 20.62 -12.09
N ASN A 179 13.62 20.09 -12.61
CA ASN A 179 14.83 20.84 -12.92
C ASN A 179 14.79 21.26 -14.40
N GLU A 180 14.33 22.48 -14.70
CA GLU A 180 14.19 22.96 -16.09
C GLU A 180 13.36 22.03 -17.00
N ASN A 181 12.22 21.53 -16.50
CA ASN A 181 11.38 20.49 -17.13
C ASN A 181 12.04 19.11 -17.23
N GLN A 182 13.15 18.84 -16.57
CA GLN A 182 13.72 17.51 -16.38
C GLN A 182 13.33 16.95 -15.01
N TYR A 183 13.16 15.63 -14.92
CA TYR A 183 13.01 14.96 -13.62
C TYR A 183 14.27 15.19 -12.76
N TRP A 184 14.12 15.07 -11.44
CA TRP A 184 15.23 15.22 -10.50
C TRP A 184 16.16 14.02 -10.56
N ARG A 185 17.46 14.24 -10.58
CA ARG A 185 18.44 13.18 -10.35
C ARG A 185 18.83 13.13 -8.89
N GLU A 186 19.24 11.96 -8.41
CA GLU A 186 19.89 11.85 -7.11
C GLU A 186 21.03 12.87 -7.01
N ASP A 187 21.17 13.48 -5.83
CA ASP A 187 22.09 14.59 -5.52
C ASP A 187 21.76 15.96 -6.15
N ASP A 188 20.70 16.09 -6.96
CA ASP A 188 20.22 17.42 -7.37
C ASP A 188 19.76 18.24 -6.13
N TRP A 189 20.03 19.55 -6.14
CA TRP A 189 19.59 20.45 -5.07
C TRP A 189 18.21 21.03 -5.37
N ILE A 190 17.24 20.71 -4.52
CA ILE A 190 15.84 21.11 -4.66
C ILE A 190 15.57 22.34 -3.79
N VAL A 191 15.00 23.40 -4.39
CA VAL A 191 14.53 24.59 -3.68
C VAL A 191 13.08 24.88 -4.08
N GLN A 192 12.21 25.08 -3.10
CA GLN A 192 10.75 25.18 -3.28
C GLN A 192 10.20 26.45 -2.60
N PRO A 193 10.56 27.66 -3.08
CA PRO A 193 10.24 28.91 -2.40
C PRO A 193 8.73 29.19 -2.35
N GLU A 194 7.95 28.65 -3.30
CA GLU A 194 6.49 28.78 -3.28
C GLU A 194 5.84 27.99 -2.15
N ILE A 195 6.35 26.78 -1.85
CA ILE A 195 5.92 26.00 -0.69
C ILE A 195 6.32 26.73 0.60
N GLY A 196 7.55 27.26 0.68
CA GLY A 196 8.00 28.06 1.82
C GLY A 196 7.11 29.28 2.08
N LYS A 197 6.67 29.99 1.03
CA LYS A 197 5.69 31.09 1.13
C LYS A 197 4.35 30.61 1.69
N THR A 198 3.84 29.47 1.22
CA THR A 198 2.59 28.90 1.75
C THR A 198 2.71 28.59 3.23
N LEU A 199 3.77 27.89 3.64
CA LEU A 199 4.02 27.53 5.03
C LEU A 199 4.18 28.78 5.92
N GLN A 200 4.82 29.84 5.43
CA GLN A 200 4.91 31.12 6.15
C GLN A 200 3.54 31.75 6.40
N ILE A 201 2.63 31.71 5.42
CA ILE A 201 1.25 32.20 5.58
C ILE A 201 0.49 31.35 6.62
N LEU A 202 0.64 30.02 6.57
CA LEU A 202 -0.01 29.13 7.55
C LEU A 202 0.56 29.35 8.96
N LYS A 203 1.85 29.66 9.10
CA LYS A 203 2.46 30.05 10.38
C LYS A 203 1.85 31.34 10.93
N GLU A 204 1.70 32.36 10.09
CA GLU A 204 1.21 33.69 10.51
C GLU A 204 -0.29 33.73 10.80
N HIS A 205 -1.08 32.90 10.11
CA HIS A 205 -2.54 32.98 10.12
C HIS A 205 -3.25 31.69 10.55
N GLY A 206 -2.48 30.66 10.92
CA GLY A 206 -2.97 29.32 11.24
C GLY A 206 -3.35 28.52 10.00
N PHE A 207 -3.52 27.20 10.17
CA PHE A 207 -3.84 26.29 9.07
C PHE A 207 -5.18 26.61 8.36
N ASN A 208 -6.12 27.25 9.07
CA ASN A 208 -7.39 27.69 8.48
C ASN A 208 -7.23 28.75 7.37
N ALA A 209 -6.07 29.39 7.25
CA ALA A 209 -5.77 30.30 6.16
C ALA A 209 -5.72 29.58 4.80
N PHE A 210 -5.54 28.26 4.76
CA PHE A 210 -5.62 27.47 3.54
C PHE A 210 -7.02 27.53 2.87
N TYR A 211 -8.07 27.57 3.68
CA TYR A 211 -9.47 27.54 3.23
C TYR A 211 -10.07 28.93 2.96
N LYS A 212 -9.26 30.00 3.05
CA LYS A 212 -9.73 31.39 2.94
C LYS A 212 -8.74 32.26 2.16
N GLY A 213 -9.19 33.43 1.71
CA GLY A 213 -8.33 34.42 1.05
C GLY A 213 -7.68 33.92 -0.24
N ASP A 214 -6.49 34.44 -0.56
CA ASP A 214 -5.85 34.25 -1.88
C ASP A 214 -5.48 32.78 -2.16
N ILE A 215 -5.08 31.98 -1.16
CA ILE A 215 -4.79 30.54 -1.36
C ILE A 215 -6.05 29.82 -1.86
N ALA A 216 -7.18 30.01 -1.17
CA ALA A 216 -8.45 29.39 -1.52
C ALA A 216 -8.96 29.85 -2.89
N GLU A 217 -8.83 31.15 -3.20
CA GLU A 217 -9.20 31.70 -4.51
C GLU A 217 -8.34 31.11 -5.63
N LYS A 218 -7.01 30.99 -5.45
CA LYS A 218 -6.12 30.37 -6.44
C LYS A 218 -6.38 28.89 -6.63
N LEU A 219 -6.66 28.15 -5.54
CA LEU A 219 -7.05 26.74 -5.60
C LEU A 219 -8.30 26.56 -6.47
N VAL A 220 -9.38 27.27 -6.14
CA VAL A 220 -10.65 27.19 -6.87
C VAL A 220 -10.45 27.57 -8.34
N ASN A 221 -9.69 28.63 -8.62
CA ASN A 221 -9.43 29.09 -9.98
C ASN A 221 -8.63 28.08 -10.80
N VAL A 222 -7.59 27.46 -10.24
CA VAL A 222 -6.77 26.48 -10.98
C VAL A 222 -7.52 25.17 -11.21
N VAL A 223 -8.29 24.71 -10.22
CA VAL A 223 -9.13 23.50 -10.36
C VAL A 223 -10.19 23.71 -11.43
N LYS A 224 -10.89 24.85 -11.42
CA LYS A 224 -11.88 25.22 -12.44
C LYS A 224 -11.27 25.37 -13.83
N LYS A 225 -10.07 25.96 -13.93
CA LYS A 225 -9.33 26.08 -15.21
C LYS A 225 -9.11 24.71 -15.87
N TYR A 226 -8.91 23.66 -15.07
CA TYR A 226 -8.72 22.29 -15.56
C TYR A 226 -10.00 21.42 -15.42
N GLY A 227 -11.16 22.07 -15.38
CA GLY A 227 -12.47 21.43 -15.51
C GLY A 227 -13.07 20.89 -14.21
N GLY A 228 -12.41 21.09 -13.06
CA GLY A 228 -12.94 20.73 -11.75
C GLY A 228 -14.00 21.70 -11.23
N THR A 229 -14.63 21.32 -10.12
CA THR A 229 -15.88 21.94 -9.65
C THR A 229 -15.82 22.47 -8.22
N ILE A 230 -14.68 22.35 -7.53
CA ILE A 230 -14.49 22.89 -6.18
C ILE A 230 -14.82 24.39 -6.14
N THR A 231 -15.56 24.79 -5.13
CA THR A 231 -15.94 26.17 -4.84
C THR A 231 -15.34 26.66 -3.53
N LEU A 232 -15.39 27.97 -3.28
CA LEU A 232 -15.00 28.52 -1.98
C LEU A 232 -15.90 28.04 -0.85
N GLU A 233 -17.17 27.73 -1.15
CA GLU A 233 -18.11 27.18 -0.18
C GLU A 233 -17.74 25.74 0.20
N ASP A 234 -17.32 24.91 -0.75
CA ASP A 234 -16.78 23.57 -0.47
C ASP A 234 -15.57 23.63 0.47
N LEU A 235 -14.64 24.56 0.21
CA LEU A 235 -13.47 24.77 1.08
C LEU A 235 -13.88 25.26 2.49
N ALA A 236 -14.82 26.19 2.57
CA ALA A 236 -15.25 26.75 3.85
C ALA A 236 -16.02 25.74 4.72
N ASN A 237 -16.74 24.82 4.10
CA ASN A 237 -17.61 23.85 4.77
C ASN A 237 -16.91 22.53 5.12
N TYR A 238 -15.68 22.29 4.64
CA TYR A 238 -14.95 21.07 4.95
C TYR A 238 -14.68 20.93 6.47
N ASP A 239 -14.92 19.73 6.99
CA ASP A 239 -14.53 19.34 8.34
C ASP A 239 -14.08 17.87 8.41
N ILE A 240 -13.22 17.58 9.38
CA ILE A 240 -12.77 16.21 9.68
C ILE A 240 -13.84 15.44 10.45
N GLN A 241 -13.77 14.12 10.47
CA GLN A 241 -14.56 13.31 11.40
C GLN A 241 -13.68 12.75 12.52
N ILE A 242 -14.27 12.62 13.70
CA ILE A 242 -13.61 12.06 14.88
C ILE A 242 -14.45 10.88 15.33
N LYS A 243 -13.83 9.70 15.32
CA LYS A 243 -14.49 8.42 15.54
C LYS A 243 -13.73 7.61 16.59
N SER A 244 -14.40 6.59 17.11
CA SER A 244 -13.70 5.47 17.73
C SER A 244 -13.03 4.63 16.63
N PRO A 245 -11.86 4.02 16.89
CA PRO A 245 -11.31 3.05 15.96
C PRO A 245 -12.21 1.83 15.86
N ILE A 246 -12.23 1.19 14.69
CA ILE A 246 -12.78 -0.17 14.59
C ILE A 246 -11.80 -1.11 15.29
N SER A 247 -12.33 -2.07 16.05
CA SER A 247 -11.54 -2.90 16.95
C SER A 247 -12.02 -4.34 16.93
N ALA A 248 -11.09 -5.29 16.92
CA ALA A 248 -11.39 -6.71 17.11
C ALA A 248 -10.24 -7.42 17.80
N THR A 249 -10.56 -8.48 18.54
CA THR A 249 -9.56 -9.34 19.15
C THR A 249 -9.06 -10.37 18.13
N PHE A 250 -7.73 -10.56 18.10
CA PHE A 250 -7.04 -11.62 17.36
C PHE A 250 -6.09 -12.31 18.34
N LYS A 251 -6.40 -13.56 18.69
CA LYS A 251 -5.77 -14.30 19.80
C LYS A 251 -5.90 -13.53 21.12
N ASP A 252 -4.79 -13.14 21.73
CA ASP A 252 -4.77 -12.38 22.99
C ASP A 252 -4.55 -10.87 22.76
N TYR A 253 -4.59 -10.40 21.50
CA TYR A 253 -4.32 -9.02 21.12
C TYR A 253 -5.55 -8.30 20.62
N ASP A 254 -5.70 -7.02 20.98
CA ASP A 254 -6.74 -6.15 20.43
C ASP A 254 -6.15 -5.32 19.28
N ILE A 255 -6.73 -5.47 18.10
CA ILE A 255 -6.32 -4.77 16.88
C ILE A 255 -7.24 -3.57 16.69
N HIS A 256 -6.67 -2.36 16.72
CA HIS A 256 -7.40 -1.11 16.51
C HIS A 256 -6.95 -0.46 15.20
N SER A 257 -7.90 -0.18 14.30
CA SER A 257 -7.59 0.42 13.00
C SER A 257 -8.63 1.48 12.61
N MET A 258 -8.44 2.10 11.44
CA MET A 258 -9.37 3.09 10.91
C MET A 258 -10.63 2.42 10.35
N GLY A 259 -11.80 2.97 10.71
CA GLY A 259 -13.09 2.56 10.14
C GLY A 259 -13.42 3.24 8.81
N PRO A 260 -14.64 3.02 8.28
CA PRO A 260 -15.18 3.81 7.18
C PRO A 260 -14.96 5.31 7.42
N SER A 261 -14.55 6.13 6.44
CA SER A 261 -14.46 5.90 5.00
C SER A 261 -13.28 5.05 4.50
N SER A 262 -12.43 4.54 5.39
CA SER A 262 -11.41 3.56 5.01
C SER A 262 -11.98 2.14 4.99
N SER A 263 -11.59 1.36 3.98
CA SER A 263 -11.75 -0.08 3.95
C SER A 263 -10.66 -0.82 4.73
N GLY A 264 -9.51 -0.17 4.93
CA GLY A 264 -8.27 -0.85 5.24
C GLY A 264 -8.31 -1.60 6.57
N GLY A 265 -8.80 -0.97 7.64
CA GLY A 265 -8.82 -1.56 8.96
C GLY A 265 -9.70 -2.80 9.07
N ILE A 266 -10.91 -2.75 8.49
CA ILE A 266 -11.84 -3.88 8.50
C ILE A 266 -11.24 -5.05 7.72
N THR A 267 -10.69 -4.81 6.52
CA THR A 267 -10.11 -5.87 5.70
C THR A 267 -8.86 -6.48 6.34
N VAL A 268 -8.00 -5.69 7.00
CA VAL A 268 -6.87 -6.23 7.79
C VAL A 268 -7.37 -7.16 8.88
N ILE A 269 -8.38 -6.75 9.66
CA ILE A 269 -8.96 -7.57 10.73
C ILE A 269 -9.53 -8.87 10.16
N GLN A 270 -10.26 -8.80 9.04
CA GLN A 270 -10.79 -10.00 8.40
C GLN A 270 -9.68 -10.98 8.00
N ILE A 271 -8.60 -10.52 7.38
CA ILE A 271 -7.46 -11.38 7.00
C ILE A 271 -6.88 -12.09 8.22
N LEU A 272 -6.67 -11.35 9.33
CA LEU A 272 -6.14 -11.94 10.56
C LEU A 272 -7.08 -13.01 11.13
N LYS A 273 -8.36 -12.67 11.30
CA LYS A 273 -9.36 -13.55 11.91
C LYS A 273 -9.70 -14.77 11.05
N LEU A 274 -9.69 -14.66 9.72
CA LEU A 274 -9.82 -15.80 8.80
C LEU A 274 -8.70 -16.85 9.00
N LEU A 275 -7.53 -16.41 9.48
CA LEU A 275 -6.37 -17.27 9.75
C LEU A 275 -6.25 -17.70 11.21
N GLU A 276 -7.14 -17.25 12.10
CA GLU A 276 -7.01 -17.44 13.55
C GLU A 276 -7.07 -18.90 13.98
N HIS A 277 -7.81 -19.74 13.25
CA HIS A 277 -7.94 -21.18 13.51
C HIS A 277 -6.91 -22.04 12.78
N VAL A 278 -6.00 -21.43 12.02
CA VAL A 278 -4.92 -22.12 11.32
C VAL A 278 -3.69 -22.12 12.24
N ASP A 279 -3.03 -23.28 12.38
CA ASP A 279 -1.77 -23.40 13.14
C ASP A 279 -0.59 -22.83 12.34
N LEU A 280 -0.62 -21.53 12.07
CA LEU A 280 0.42 -20.81 11.37
C LEU A 280 1.81 -21.00 12.00
N PRO A 281 1.99 -20.98 13.35
CA PRO A 281 3.30 -21.16 13.95
C PRO A 281 4.01 -22.46 13.54
N SER A 282 3.28 -23.58 13.37
CA SER A 282 3.90 -24.84 12.96
C SER A 282 4.24 -24.91 11.47
N MET A 283 3.61 -24.09 10.63
CA MET A 283 3.93 -23.96 9.21
C MET A 283 5.24 -23.20 8.99
N GLY A 284 5.47 -22.15 9.78
CA GLY A 284 6.61 -21.25 9.67
C GLY A 284 6.49 -20.21 8.55
N PRO A 285 7.29 -19.13 8.64
CA PRO A 285 7.28 -18.05 7.64
C PRO A 285 7.73 -18.57 6.27
N ARG A 286 7.17 -18.00 5.19
CA ARG A 286 7.41 -18.37 3.77
C ARG A 286 7.06 -19.82 3.36
N SER A 287 6.48 -20.62 4.24
CA SER A 287 6.04 -21.97 3.87
C SER A 287 4.91 -21.89 2.83
N VAL A 288 4.86 -22.86 1.92
CA VAL A 288 3.79 -22.93 0.90
C VAL A 288 2.41 -23.04 1.57
N ASP A 289 2.32 -23.73 2.71
CA ASP A 289 1.09 -23.84 3.48
C ASP A 289 0.63 -22.49 4.03
N TYR A 290 1.51 -21.74 4.69
CA TYR A 290 1.18 -20.40 5.17
C TYR A 290 0.75 -19.48 4.03
N LEU A 291 1.58 -19.38 2.98
CA LEU A 291 1.32 -18.47 1.86
C LEU A 291 0.01 -18.83 1.15
N HIS A 292 -0.29 -20.12 1.00
CA HIS A 292 -1.56 -20.56 0.44
C HIS A 292 -2.76 -20.07 1.26
N HIS A 293 -2.75 -20.25 2.58
CA HIS A 293 -3.86 -19.78 3.44
C HIS A 293 -3.95 -18.25 3.43
N LEU A 294 -2.81 -17.55 3.46
CA LEU A 294 -2.75 -16.10 3.40
C LEU A 294 -3.39 -15.55 2.12
N ILE A 295 -3.02 -16.08 0.95
CA ILE A 295 -3.60 -15.68 -0.35
C ILE A 295 -5.12 -15.87 -0.34
N GLN A 296 -5.60 -17.01 0.16
CA GLN A 296 -7.02 -17.33 0.16
C GLN A 296 -7.80 -16.47 1.16
N ALA A 297 -7.22 -16.17 2.33
CA ALA A 297 -7.79 -15.24 3.29
C ALA A 297 -7.87 -13.81 2.72
N MET A 298 -6.85 -13.36 1.98
CA MET A 298 -6.90 -12.09 1.26
C MET A 298 -8.07 -12.07 0.27
N HIS A 299 -8.20 -13.08 -0.60
CA HIS A 299 -9.29 -13.12 -1.59
C HIS A 299 -10.67 -12.99 -0.94
N LEU A 300 -10.93 -13.73 0.15
CA LEU A 300 -12.19 -13.64 0.89
C LEU A 300 -12.42 -12.24 1.47
N ALA A 301 -11.41 -11.65 2.12
CA ALA A 301 -11.52 -10.33 2.73
C ALA A 301 -11.68 -9.20 1.70
N TYR A 302 -10.95 -9.25 0.58
CA TYR A 302 -11.09 -8.28 -0.51
C TYR A 302 -12.44 -8.39 -1.24
N SER A 303 -13.01 -9.60 -1.32
CA SER A 303 -14.36 -9.76 -1.87
C SER A 303 -15.42 -9.07 -0.99
N ASP A 304 -15.33 -9.22 0.33
CA ASP A 304 -16.23 -8.53 1.27
C ASP A 304 -16.00 -7.01 1.25
N ARG A 305 -14.74 -6.57 1.17
CA ARG A 305 -14.39 -5.16 1.00
C ARG A 305 -15.12 -4.53 -0.17
N ALA A 306 -14.99 -5.13 -1.35
CA ALA A 306 -15.58 -4.62 -2.58
C ALA A 306 -17.12 -4.58 -2.51
N GLN A 307 -17.73 -5.49 -1.75
CA GLN A 307 -19.18 -5.51 -1.62
C GLN A 307 -19.73 -4.49 -0.61
N TYR A 308 -19.04 -4.25 0.50
CA TYR A 308 -19.68 -3.64 1.67
C TYR A 308 -19.11 -2.31 2.15
N LEU A 309 -17.89 -1.94 1.75
CA LEU A 309 -17.18 -0.82 2.37
C LEU A 309 -17.30 0.47 1.53
N ALA A 310 -17.76 1.54 2.18
CA ALA A 310 -17.98 2.87 1.60
C ALA A 310 -17.94 3.96 2.69
N ASP A 311 -18.29 5.20 2.37
CA ASP A 311 -18.54 6.26 3.36
C ASP A 311 -19.80 5.97 4.19
N ASP A 312 -19.62 5.80 5.50
CA ASP A 312 -20.67 5.48 6.48
C ASP A 312 -21.61 6.65 6.79
N ASN A 313 -21.32 7.86 6.32
CA ASN A 313 -22.29 8.95 6.33
C ASN A 313 -23.37 8.83 5.24
N PHE A 314 -23.13 7.98 4.23
CA PHE A 314 -24.01 7.83 3.06
C PHE A 314 -24.68 6.45 3.02
N HIS A 315 -24.02 5.43 3.56
CA HIS A 315 -24.52 4.06 3.55
C HIS A 315 -24.29 3.40 4.91
N ASP A 316 -25.20 2.52 5.32
CA ASP A 316 -25.04 1.73 6.54
C ASP A 316 -24.04 0.59 6.28
N VAL A 317 -22.79 0.81 6.68
CA VAL A 317 -21.72 -0.19 6.53
C VAL A 317 -21.86 -1.23 7.65
N PRO A 318 -22.01 -2.54 7.34
CA PRO A 318 -22.23 -3.58 8.34
C PRO A 318 -20.93 -3.97 9.06
N VAL A 319 -20.30 -3.02 9.76
CA VAL A 319 -18.99 -3.20 10.40
C VAL A 319 -18.99 -4.38 11.37
N GLU A 320 -19.93 -4.42 12.33
CA GLU A 320 -20.00 -5.48 13.35
C GLU A 320 -20.17 -6.87 12.71
N PRO A 321 -21.14 -7.11 11.78
CA PRO A 321 -21.22 -8.38 11.06
C PRO A 321 -19.95 -8.78 10.29
N LEU A 322 -19.23 -7.82 9.70
CA LEU A 322 -18.04 -8.10 8.89
C LEU A 322 -16.84 -8.57 9.71
N ILE A 323 -16.76 -8.19 10.99
CA ILE A 323 -15.66 -8.55 11.90
C ILE A 323 -16.06 -9.59 12.96
N ASP A 324 -17.29 -10.10 12.89
CA ASP A 324 -17.85 -11.10 13.79
C ASP A 324 -17.13 -12.47 13.68
N ASP A 325 -16.93 -13.11 14.84
CA ASP A 325 -16.22 -14.39 14.96
C ASP A 325 -16.92 -15.53 14.22
N ASP A 326 -18.25 -15.63 14.34
CA ASP A 326 -19.01 -16.72 13.73
C ASP A 326 -19.08 -16.56 12.20
N TYR A 327 -19.21 -15.32 11.73
CA TYR A 327 -19.13 -14.99 10.31
C TYR A 327 -17.77 -15.39 9.72
N LEU A 328 -16.67 -14.94 10.32
CA LEU A 328 -15.33 -15.18 9.79
C LEU A 328 -14.89 -16.65 9.95
N ASN A 329 -15.30 -17.34 11.03
CA ASN A 329 -15.13 -18.78 11.15
C ASN A 329 -15.88 -19.53 10.03
N THR A 330 -17.09 -19.09 9.66
CA THR A 330 -17.83 -19.68 8.54
C THR A 330 -17.13 -19.45 7.20
N ARG A 331 -16.64 -18.22 6.96
CA ARG A 331 -15.87 -17.87 5.75
C ARG A 331 -14.55 -18.65 5.66
N SER A 332 -13.84 -18.86 6.77
CA SER A 332 -12.56 -19.59 6.80
C SER A 332 -12.66 -21.02 6.28
N LYS A 333 -13.83 -21.66 6.40
CA LYS A 333 -14.10 -23.02 5.89
C LYS A 333 -14.10 -23.12 4.36
N LEU A 334 -14.10 -21.99 3.66
CA LEU A 334 -13.97 -21.93 2.20
C LEU A 334 -12.52 -22.11 1.73
N ILE A 335 -11.55 -22.08 2.66
CA ILE A 335 -10.13 -22.29 2.36
C ILE A 335 -9.84 -23.80 2.40
N ASP A 336 -9.63 -24.42 1.23
CA ASP A 336 -9.13 -25.79 1.14
C ASP A 336 -7.60 -25.80 1.30
N SER A 337 -7.09 -26.47 2.33
CA SER A 337 -5.65 -26.54 2.66
C SER A 337 -4.68 -26.94 1.53
N ARG A 338 -5.17 -27.55 0.42
CA ARG A 338 -4.35 -28.12 -0.65
C ARG A 338 -4.63 -27.53 -2.04
N LYS A 339 -5.80 -26.94 -2.27
CA LYS A 339 -6.20 -26.43 -3.59
C LYS A 339 -6.73 -25.01 -3.47
N ALA A 340 -6.22 -24.11 -4.30
CA ALA A 340 -6.73 -22.74 -4.39
C ALA A 340 -8.21 -22.77 -4.81
N ASN A 341 -9.05 -22.15 -3.99
CA ASN A 341 -10.36 -21.69 -4.42
C ASN A 341 -10.18 -20.43 -5.25
N ILE A 342 -10.78 -20.45 -6.42
CA ILE A 342 -10.70 -19.43 -7.46
C ILE A 342 -12.07 -18.82 -7.75
N ASP A 343 -13.14 -19.47 -7.30
CA ASP A 343 -14.52 -19.01 -7.37
C ASP A 343 -14.82 -18.33 -6.03
N ILE A 344 -14.26 -17.13 -5.87
CA ILE A 344 -14.37 -16.34 -4.65
C ILE A 344 -15.49 -15.33 -4.80
N GLU A 345 -16.43 -15.38 -3.87
CA GLU A 345 -17.53 -14.43 -3.73
C GLU A 345 -17.53 -13.83 -2.34
N HIS A 346 -18.10 -12.63 -2.21
CA HIS A 346 -18.35 -12.00 -0.92
C HIS A 346 -19.30 -12.87 -0.06
N GLY A 347 -19.21 -12.77 1.27
CA GLY A 347 -20.20 -13.38 2.15
C GLY A 347 -21.51 -12.59 2.15
N VAL A 348 -22.51 -13.04 2.91
CA VAL A 348 -23.82 -12.37 2.99
C VAL A 348 -24.01 -11.83 4.40
N VAL A 349 -23.76 -10.53 4.58
CA VAL A 349 -23.96 -9.83 5.86
C VAL A 349 -25.08 -8.79 5.83
N SER A 350 -25.35 -8.21 4.66
CA SER A 350 -26.46 -7.29 4.41
C SER A 350 -26.82 -7.25 2.93
N ASP A 351 -28.01 -6.72 2.62
CA ASP A 351 -28.42 -6.42 1.25
C ASP A 351 -27.87 -5.05 0.83
N CYS A 352 -26.96 -5.02 -0.12
CA CYS A 352 -26.51 -3.79 -0.77
C CYS A 352 -26.11 -4.05 -2.23
N ILE A 353 -26.06 -2.97 -3.02
CA ILE A 353 -25.55 -3.00 -4.39
C ILE A 353 -24.20 -2.30 -4.37
N SER A 354 -23.15 -3.01 -4.79
CA SER A 354 -21.83 -2.43 -4.98
C SER A 354 -21.34 -2.68 -6.39
N TYR A 355 -20.59 -1.71 -6.92
CA TYR A 355 -19.86 -1.85 -8.18
C TYR A 355 -18.37 -1.59 -7.99
N THR A 356 -17.90 -1.54 -6.74
CA THR A 356 -16.48 -1.41 -6.42
C THR A 356 -15.76 -2.63 -6.94
N ASP A 357 -14.68 -2.39 -7.67
CA ASP A 357 -13.86 -3.47 -8.22
C ASP A 357 -13.04 -4.12 -7.10
N VAL A 358 -12.83 -5.43 -7.20
CA VAL A 358 -11.98 -6.19 -6.29
C VAL A 358 -10.50 -5.93 -6.63
N GLU A 359 -10.21 -5.64 -7.90
CA GLU A 359 -8.89 -5.19 -8.34
C GLU A 359 -8.81 -3.65 -8.35
N GLU A 360 -7.70 -3.10 -7.85
CA GLU A 360 -7.40 -1.67 -7.96
C GLU A 360 -5.96 -1.48 -8.45
N ASN A 361 -5.70 -0.32 -9.05
CA ASN A 361 -4.36 0.05 -9.48
C ASN A 361 -3.49 0.45 -8.30
N HIS A 362 -2.18 0.17 -8.41
CA HIS A 362 -1.19 0.64 -7.45
C HIS A 362 -0.94 2.14 -7.58
N THR A 363 -0.98 2.81 -6.43
CA THR A 363 -0.57 4.19 -6.24
C THR A 363 0.27 4.27 -4.96
N GLU A 364 0.89 5.42 -4.71
CA GLU A 364 1.72 5.61 -3.52
C GLU A 364 1.05 6.50 -2.48
N THR A 365 1.56 6.47 -1.27
CA THR A 365 1.07 7.19 -0.09
C THR A 365 2.27 7.39 0.84
N THR A 366 2.13 8.02 2.01
CA THR A 366 3.13 7.87 3.07
C THR A 366 2.51 7.38 4.37
N HIS A 367 3.28 6.63 5.13
CA HIS A 367 2.94 6.27 6.51
C HIS A 367 4.09 6.65 7.43
N PHE A 368 3.76 7.13 8.62
CA PHE A 368 4.73 7.22 9.70
C PHE A 368 4.05 7.05 11.05
N CYS A 369 4.86 6.66 12.03
CA CYS A 369 4.40 6.48 13.40
C CYS A 369 5.39 7.04 14.41
N VAL A 370 4.85 7.44 15.56
CA VAL A 370 5.57 8.12 16.63
C VAL A 370 5.12 7.57 17.97
N ILE A 371 6.06 7.30 18.85
CA ILE A 371 5.82 7.19 20.29
C ILE A 371 6.61 8.30 20.99
N ASP A 372 5.98 9.04 21.89
CA ASP A 372 6.67 10.05 22.70
C ASP A 372 7.12 9.48 24.06
N LYS A 373 7.90 10.27 24.81
CA LYS A 373 8.40 9.89 26.15
C LYS A 373 7.29 9.65 27.18
N GLU A 374 6.08 10.15 26.95
CA GLU A 374 4.92 9.96 27.82
C GLU A 374 4.15 8.69 27.46
N GLY A 375 4.49 8.04 26.34
CA GLY A 375 3.86 6.82 25.85
C GLY A 375 2.64 7.09 24.94
N ASN A 376 2.40 8.35 24.53
CA ASN A 376 1.38 8.60 23.52
C ASN A 376 1.88 8.08 22.18
N ILE A 377 0.98 7.49 21.39
CA ILE A 377 1.30 6.92 20.09
C ILE A 377 0.46 7.58 19.02
N ALA A 378 1.10 7.98 17.93
CA ALA A 378 0.43 8.43 16.72
C ALA A 378 0.79 7.51 15.55
N SER A 379 -0.22 7.06 14.81
CA SER A 379 -0.09 6.28 13.59
C SER A 379 -0.80 7.03 12.47
N PHE A 380 -0.06 7.56 11.51
CA PHE A 380 -0.60 8.47 10.50
C PHE A 380 -0.30 7.98 9.08
N THR A 381 -1.36 7.72 8.32
CA THR A 381 -1.27 7.43 6.88
C THR A 381 -1.91 8.56 6.11
N THR A 382 -1.20 9.13 5.14
CA THR A 382 -1.61 10.34 4.42
C THR A 382 -1.12 10.35 2.98
N SER A 383 -1.93 10.92 2.09
CA SER A 383 -1.76 10.77 0.65
C SER A 383 -2.31 11.98 -0.12
N ILE A 384 -1.81 12.16 -1.34
CA ILE A 384 -2.43 12.97 -2.39
C ILE A 384 -3.05 12.09 -3.51
N GLY A 385 -3.22 10.79 -3.28
CA GLY A 385 -3.75 9.83 -4.25
C GLY A 385 -2.63 9.25 -5.11
N MET A 386 -2.59 9.60 -6.40
CA MET A 386 -1.49 9.22 -7.30
C MET A 386 -0.14 9.80 -6.84
N ILE A 387 0.96 9.21 -7.33
CA ILE A 387 2.28 9.85 -7.23
C ILE A 387 2.21 11.23 -7.93
N TYR A 388 2.58 12.28 -7.22
CA TYR A 388 2.39 13.70 -7.59
C TYR A 388 0.92 14.13 -7.77
N GLY A 389 -0.02 13.41 -7.17
CA GLY A 389 -1.44 13.74 -7.18
C GLY A 389 -1.94 14.01 -8.60
N SER A 390 -2.79 15.02 -8.76
CA SER A 390 -3.38 15.40 -10.06
C SER A 390 -2.36 16.00 -11.02
N GLY A 391 -1.12 16.23 -10.56
CA GLY A 391 -0.18 17.10 -11.23
C GLY A 391 -0.63 18.57 -11.21
N ILE A 392 -1.77 18.95 -10.64
CA ILE A 392 -2.22 20.37 -10.58
C ILE A 392 -1.62 21.02 -9.34
N THR A 393 -0.88 22.12 -9.53
CA THR A 393 -0.30 22.92 -8.45
C THR A 393 -0.99 24.27 -8.32
N ILE A 394 -1.23 24.73 -7.08
CA ILE A 394 -1.79 26.07 -6.82
C ILE A 394 -0.76 27.13 -7.26
N PRO A 395 -1.08 27.98 -8.27
CA PRO A 395 -0.11 28.92 -8.84
C PRO A 395 0.42 29.92 -7.81
N GLY A 396 1.74 30.00 -7.66
CA GLY A 396 2.40 30.95 -6.73
C GLY A 396 2.40 30.51 -5.26
N TYR A 397 2.04 29.25 -5.00
CA TYR A 397 1.93 28.63 -3.67
C TYR A 397 2.54 27.22 -3.60
N GLY A 398 2.88 26.61 -4.74
CA GLY A 398 3.59 25.33 -4.78
C GLY A 398 2.84 24.13 -4.16
N VAL A 399 1.56 24.25 -3.82
CA VAL A 399 0.79 23.15 -3.23
C VAL A 399 0.24 22.25 -4.34
N LEU A 400 0.65 21.00 -4.32
CA LEU A 400 0.16 19.96 -5.23
C LEU A 400 -1.19 19.41 -4.75
N LEU A 401 -2.15 19.27 -5.67
CA LEU A 401 -3.52 18.85 -5.36
C LEU A 401 -3.73 17.36 -5.64
N ASN A 402 -4.56 16.74 -4.79
CA ASN A 402 -4.83 15.31 -4.81
C ASN A 402 -5.58 14.79 -6.06
N THR A 403 -5.66 13.46 -6.21
CA THR A 403 -6.51 12.76 -7.20
C THR A 403 -7.67 11.97 -6.61
N THR A 404 -7.97 12.12 -5.31
CA THR A 404 -8.65 11.07 -4.54
C THR A 404 -10.10 10.78 -4.93
N MET A 405 -10.71 11.57 -5.81
CA MET A 405 -11.99 11.20 -6.44
C MET A 405 -11.90 9.90 -7.25
N ASP A 406 -10.69 9.44 -7.60
CA ASP A 406 -10.42 8.11 -8.17
C ASP A 406 -10.79 6.94 -7.25
N GLY A 407 -11.02 7.18 -5.96
CA GLY A 407 -11.51 6.19 -4.99
C GLY A 407 -13.02 5.93 -5.05
N PHE A 408 -13.77 6.56 -5.96
CA PHE A 408 -15.18 6.27 -6.21
C PHE A 408 -15.37 5.31 -7.38
N ASP A 409 -16.47 4.55 -7.33
CA ASP A 409 -16.91 3.73 -8.44
C ASP A 409 -17.33 4.62 -9.62
N VAL A 410 -16.95 4.19 -10.82
CA VAL A 410 -17.36 4.83 -12.08
C VAL A 410 -18.79 4.46 -12.48
N VAL A 411 -19.29 3.36 -11.94
CA VAL A 411 -20.65 2.85 -12.20
C VAL A 411 -21.60 3.39 -11.15
N ASP A 412 -22.61 4.13 -11.63
CA ASP A 412 -23.66 4.71 -10.80
C ASP A 412 -24.54 3.65 -10.10
N GLY A 413 -25.05 4.00 -8.92
CA GLY A 413 -26.04 3.22 -8.18
C GLY A 413 -25.47 2.23 -7.16
N GLY A 414 -24.14 2.17 -7.02
CA GLY A 414 -23.45 1.39 -5.99
C GLY A 414 -23.20 2.18 -4.70
N ILE A 415 -22.89 1.48 -3.60
CA ILE A 415 -22.59 2.12 -2.30
C ILE A 415 -21.35 3.02 -2.33
N ASN A 416 -20.43 2.86 -3.27
CA ASN A 416 -19.25 3.72 -3.42
C ASN A 416 -19.34 4.61 -4.68
N GLU A 417 -20.56 4.92 -5.14
CA GLU A 417 -20.75 5.91 -6.21
C GLU A 417 -20.34 7.32 -5.77
N ILE A 418 -20.00 8.17 -6.74
CA ILE A 418 -19.75 9.59 -6.52
C ILE A 418 -21.03 10.29 -6.04
N ALA A 419 -20.94 10.98 -4.90
CA ALA A 419 -22.00 11.87 -4.41
C ALA A 419 -21.42 13.16 -3.81
N PRO A 420 -22.14 14.29 -3.85
CA PRO A 420 -21.71 15.54 -3.24
C PRO A 420 -21.33 15.36 -1.77
N TYR A 421 -20.19 15.93 -1.35
CA TYR A 421 -19.65 15.87 0.02
C TYR A 421 -19.26 14.49 0.56
N LYS A 422 -19.44 13.43 -0.24
CA LYS A 422 -19.03 12.07 0.12
C LYS A 422 -17.51 11.92 0.10
N ARG A 423 -16.99 11.07 0.99
CA ARG A 423 -15.58 10.68 1.02
C ARG A 423 -15.35 9.49 0.08
N PRO A 424 -14.34 9.56 -0.82
CA PRO A 424 -13.95 8.41 -1.62
C PRO A 424 -13.38 7.31 -0.73
N LEU A 425 -13.68 6.04 -1.06
CA LEU A 425 -13.13 4.88 -0.37
C LEU A 425 -11.59 4.95 -0.34
N SER A 426 -10.99 4.43 0.73
CA SER A 426 -9.53 4.34 0.87
C SER A 426 -9.10 2.98 1.39
N ASN A 427 -7.85 2.61 1.11
CA ASN A 427 -7.21 1.37 1.59
C ASN A 427 -6.32 1.59 2.82
N MET A 428 -6.18 2.83 3.28
CA MET A 428 -5.26 3.20 4.35
C MET A 428 -5.63 2.54 5.69
N ALA A 429 -4.70 1.80 6.29
CA ALA A 429 -4.92 1.05 7.53
C ALA A 429 -3.90 1.39 8.64
N PRO A 430 -3.81 2.66 9.11
CA PRO A 430 -3.02 2.95 10.30
C PRO A 430 -3.55 2.10 11.46
N THR A 431 -2.67 1.35 12.12
CA THR A 431 -3.07 0.32 13.08
C THR A 431 -2.26 0.42 14.36
N ILE A 432 -2.95 0.28 15.50
CA ILE A 432 -2.38 0.18 16.84
C ILE A 432 -2.86 -1.15 17.43
N VAL A 433 -1.93 -1.94 17.96
CA VAL A 433 -2.21 -3.20 18.66
C VAL A 433 -1.98 -3.00 20.14
N THR A 434 -2.96 -3.42 20.94
CA THR A 434 -2.82 -3.47 22.40
C THR A 434 -2.87 -4.89 22.91
N HIS A 435 -2.23 -5.12 24.05
CA HIS A 435 -2.31 -6.35 24.82
C HIS A 435 -2.73 -5.99 26.24
N HIS A 436 -3.92 -6.43 26.63
CA HIS A 436 -4.56 -6.04 27.90
C HIS A 436 -4.61 -4.51 28.09
N GLY A 437 -5.00 -3.79 27.04
CA GLY A 437 -5.14 -2.32 27.03
C GLY A 437 -3.83 -1.53 26.98
N ASN A 438 -2.66 -2.19 26.94
CA ASN A 438 -1.36 -1.54 26.79
C ASN A 438 -0.89 -1.66 25.34
N PRO A 439 -0.48 -0.56 24.69
CA PRO A 439 0.02 -0.62 23.32
C PRO A 439 1.33 -1.39 23.26
N ILE A 440 1.45 -2.28 22.29
CA ILE A 440 2.66 -3.10 22.05
C ILE A 440 3.25 -2.89 20.66
N LEU A 441 2.44 -2.41 19.72
CA LEU A 441 2.82 -2.32 18.32
C LEU A 441 1.97 -1.26 17.61
N THR A 442 2.58 -0.48 16.74
CA THR A 442 1.87 0.29 15.71
C THR A 442 2.52 0.06 14.37
N VAL A 443 1.70 -0.10 13.34
CA VAL A 443 2.11 -0.40 11.97
C VAL A 443 1.18 0.31 11.00
N GLY A 444 1.75 0.75 9.87
CA GLY A 444 1.01 1.13 8.69
C GLY A 444 1.94 1.12 7.48
N ALA A 445 1.34 1.30 6.31
CA ALA A 445 2.05 1.30 5.04
C ALA A 445 1.34 2.22 4.03
N PRO A 446 2.04 2.71 3.01
CA PRO A 446 1.47 3.11 1.73
C PRO A 446 1.45 1.94 0.73
N GLY A 447 1.04 2.22 -0.51
CA GLY A 447 0.94 1.21 -1.59
C GLY A 447 -0.50 0.92 -2.05
N ALA A 448 -1.38 1.92 -2.05
CA ALA A 448 -2.79 1.80 -2.45
C ALA A 448 -3.47 0.56 -1.83
N ILE A 449 -4.01 -0.33 -2.66
CA ILE A 449 -4.72 -1.52 -2.21
C ILE A 449 -3.81 -2.53 -1.50
N SER A 450 -2.50 -2.56 -1.79
CA SER A 450 -1.56 -3.45 -1.11
C SER A 450 -1.29 -3.09 0.36
N ILE A 451 -1.66 -1.88 0.81
CA ILE A 451 -1.55 -1.45 2.22
C ILE A 451 -2.12 -2.52 3.16
N ILE A 452 -3.30 -3.03 2.84
CA ILE A 452 -4.01 -4.02 3.64
C ILE A 452 -3.18 -5.31 3.77
N ALA A 453 -2.61 -5.79 2.67
CA ALA A 453 -1.78 -6.98 2.66
C ALA A 453 -0.46 -6.78 3.40
N SER A 454 0.20 -5.63 3.23
CA SER A 454 1.47 -5.32 3.90
C SER A 454 1.29 -5.17 5.41
N VAL A 455 0.22 -4.50 5.86
CA VAL A 455 -0.10 -4.40 7.29
C VAL A 455 -0.45 -5.76 7.87
N ALA A 456 -1.35 -6.54 7.24
CA ALA A 456 -1.74 -7.85 7.74
C ALA A 456 -0.55 -8.82 7.86
N GLN A 457 0.31 -8.89 6.85
CA GLN A 457 1.53 -9.73 6.90
C GLN A 457 2.49 -9.28 8.01
N THR A 458 2.72 -7.97 8.16
CA THR A 458 3.59 -7.45 9.23
C THR A 458 3.03 -7.80 10.61
N LEU A 459 1.71 -7.67 10.81
CA LEU A 459 1.06 -8.08 12.06
C LEU A 459 1.20 -9.58 12.32
N ILE A 460 1.02 -10.43 11.31
CA ILE A 460 1.24 -11.89 11.44
C ILE A 460 2.70 -12.17 11.80
N ASN A 461 3.66 -11.52 11.13
CA ASN A 461 5.09 -11.71 11.38
C ASN A 461 5.46 -11.39 12.84
N VAL A 462 4.95 -10.30 13.40
CA VAL A 462 5.21 -9.95 14.81
C VAL A 462 4.40 -10.84 15.77
N LEU A 463 3.08 -10.91 15.60
CA LEU A 463 2.16 -11.50 16.59
C LEU A 463 2.11 -13.02 16.57
N VAL A 464 2.43 -13.64 15.43
CA VAL A 464 2.34 -15.10 15.21
C VAL A 464 3.71 -15.74 15.07
N PHE A 465 4.60 -15.15 14.26
CA PHE A 465 5.95 -15.69 14.06
C PHE A 465 6.98 -15.15 15.04
N GLY A 466 6.61 -14.19 15.89
CA GLY A 466 7.47 -13.67 16.96
C GLY A 466 8.69 -12.88 16.45
N MET A 467 8.61 -12.35 15.23
CA MET A 467 9.65 -11.50 14.66
C MET A 467 9.69 -10.15 15.38
N ASP A 468 10.88 -9.56 15.51
CA ASP A 468 10.96 -8.13 15.85
C ASP A 468 10.43 -7.27 14.70
N ILE A 469 10.09 -6.01 14.99
CA ILE A 469 9.45 -5.13 13.99
C ILE A 469 10.29 -4.93 12.72
N GLN A 470 11.62 -4.87 12.79
CA GLN A 470 12.43 -4.70 11.58
C GLN A 470 12.49 -6.00 10.78
N GLN A 471 12.62 -7.15 11.45
CA GLN A 471 12.53 -8.46 10.80
C GLN A 471 11.18 -8.67 10.12
N ALA A 472 10.09 -8.27 10.78
CA ALA A 472 8.73 -8.39 10.23
C ALA A 472 8.52 -7.52 9.00
N ILE A 473 9.17 -6.35 8.93
CA ILE A 473 9.18 -5.45 7.78
C ILE A 473 10.06 -6.00 6.66
N ASP A 474 11.26 -6.51 6.97
CA ASP A 474 12.20 -7.06 5.98
C ASP A 474 11.76 -8.43 5.41
N GLU A 475 10.72 -9.04 5.97
CA GLU A 475 10.16 -10.31 5.51
C GLU A 475 9.34 -10.09 4.22
N PRO A 476 9.62 -10.86 3.13
CA PRO A 476 9.04 -10.60 1.82
C PRO A 476 7.53 -10.83 1.80
N ARG A 477 6.87 -10.01 1.00
CA ARG A 477 5.42 -9.89 0.95
C ARG A 477 4.85 -10.43 -0.34
N ILE A 478 3.61 -10.89 -0.21
CA ILE A 478 2.73 -11.31 -1.29
C ILE A 478 1.45 -10.47 -1.23
N TYR A 479 0.92 -10.07 -2.39
CA TYR A 479 -0.35 -9.36 -2.49
C TYR A 479 -1.27 -10.01 -3.53
N SER A 480 -2.54 -10.18 -3.17
CA SER A 480 -3.58 -10.56 -4.12
C SER A 480 -4.95 -10.20 -3.58
N SER A 481 -5.67 -9.32 -4.26
CA SER A 481 -7.08 -9.08 -3.96
C SER A 481 -8.02 -10.04 -4.67
N HIS A 482 -7.57 -10.65 -5.78
CA HIS A 482 -8.39 -11.49 -6.62
C HIS A 482 -7.60 -12.69 -7.21
N PRO A 483 -8.22 -13.88 -7.40
CA PRO A 483 -7.49 -15.10 -7.77
C PRO A 483 -6.75 -15.11 -9.11
N ASN A 484 -6.99 -14.16 -10.01
CA ASN A 484 -6.38 -14.11 -11.35
C ASN A 484 -5.01 -13.42 -11.41
N ARG A 485 -4.54 -12.88 -10.27
CA ARG A 485 -3.30 -12.10 -10.18
C ARG A 485 -2.75 -12.09 -8.76
N ILE A 486 -1.55 -12.64 -8.59
CA ILE A 486 -0.84 -12.70 -7.32
C ILE A 486 0.57 -12.14 -7.51
N GLU A 487 0.83 -11.03 -6.83
CA GLU A 487 2.10 -10.32 -6.75
C GLU A 487 2.97 -10.89 -5.64
N TRP A 488 4.27 -10.86 -5.83
CA TRP A 488 5.22 -11.41 -4.87
C TRP A 488 6.59 -10.76 -4.99
N GLU A 489 7.27 -10.58 -3.86
CA GLU A 489 8.59 -9.96 -3.77
C GLU A 489 9.74 -10.94 -4.09
N PRO A 490 10.88 -10.46 -4.60
CA PRO A 490 11.95 -11.28 -5.21
C PRO A 490 12.65 -12.25 -4.25
N GLN A 491 12.49 -12.10 -2.93
CA GLN A 491 13.14 -12.92 -1.92
C GLN A 491 12.43 -14.28 -1.70
N PHE A 492 11.29 -14.53 -2.36
CA PHE A 492 10.69 -15.87 -2.41
C PHE A 492 11.47 -16.81 -3.33
N SER A 493 11.63 -18.06 -2.88
CA SER A 493 12.28 -19.09 -3.71
C SER A 493 11.40 -19.46 -4.91
N GLN A 494 12.02 -19.71 -6.07
CA GLN A 494 11.30 -20.23 -7.24
C GLN A 494 10.49 -21.49 -6.89
N SER A 495 11.02 -22.38 -6.06
CA SER A 495 10.31 -23.59 -5.63
C SER A 495 9.02 -23.30 -4.87
N THR A 496 9.00 -22.23 -4.07
CA THR A 496 7.77 -21.77 -3.38
C THR A 496 6.74 -21.31 -4.39
N ILE A 497 7.16 -20.48 -5.37
CA ILE A 497 6.27 -19.95 -6.41
C ILE A 497 5.70 -21.08 -7.27
N LEU A 498 6.55 -22.00 -7.74
CA LEU A 498 6.12 -23.18 -8.50
C LEU A 498 5.15 -24.06 -7.69
N ALA A 499 5.38 -24.24 -6.39
CA ALA A 499 4.49 -25.02 -5.53
C ALA A 499 3.13 -24.34 -5.32
N LEU A 500 3.09 -23.00 -5.26
CA LEU A 500 1.84 -22.24 -5.23
C LEU A 500 1.08 -22.36 -6.56
N ILE A 501 1.77 -22.24 -7.70
CA ILE A 501 1.17 -22.48 -9.04
C ILE A 501 0.60 -23.90 -9.12
N ALA A 502 1.30 -24.90 -8.60
CA ALA A 502 0.83 -26.28 -8.55
C ALA A 502 -0.45 -26.47 -7.70
N ARG A 503 -0.69 -25.61 -6.70
CA ARG A 503 -1.95 -25.58 -5.93
C ARG A 503 -3.07 -24.82 -6.64
N GLY A 504 -2.81 -24.20 -7.78
CA GLY A 504 -3.79 -23.48 -8.60
C GLY A 504 -3.73 -21.96 -8.51
N HIS A 505 -2.70 -21.40 -7.87
CA HIS A 505 -2.53 -19.95 -7.72
C HIS A 505 -1.97 -19.30 -8.99
N VAL A 506 -2.55 -18.17 -9.40
CA VAL A 506 -2.14 -17.40 -10.58
C VAL A 506 -1.06 -16.38 -10.21
N MET A 507 0.16 -16.89 -9.98
CA MET A 507 1.35 -16.08 -9.67
C MET A 507 1.79 -15.26 -10.89
N GLU A 508 2.16 -14.00 -10.68
CA GLU A 508 2.83 -13.21 -11.71
C GLU A 508 4.16 -13.87 -12.11
N ASN A 509 4.53 -13.76 -13.38
CA ASN A 509 5.69 -14.45 -13.94
C ASN A 509 7.03 -13.80 -13.55
N LYS A 510 6.99 -12.58 -13.02
CA LYS A 510 8.13 -11.85 -12.46
C LYS A 510 7.74 -11.29 -11.10
N PRO A 511 8.69 -11.20 -10.16
CA PRO A 511 8.42 -10.54 -8.89
C PRO A 511 8.14 -9.04 -9.09
N ASP A 512 7.36 -8.48 -8.18
CA ASP A 512 7.31 -7.03 -7.96
C ASP A 512 8.54 -6.62 -7.15
N ASP A 513 9.15 -5.48 -7.49
CA ASP A 513 10.37 -5.05 -6.79
C ASP A 513 10.08 -4.81 -5.30
N TYR A 514 8.89 -4.28 -4.98
CA TYR A 514 8.42 -4.01 -3.62
C TYR A 514 6.89 -4.03 -3.55
N ILE A 515 6.35 -4.39 -2.39
CA ILE A 515 4.92 -4.36 -2.05
C ILE A 515 4.72 -3.57 -0.74
N GLY A 516 4.33 -2.30 -0.88
CA GLY A 516 4.18 -1.34 0.22
C GLY A 516 5.52 -0.80 0.74
N ASP A 517 5.46 0.06 1.76
CA ASP A 517 6.61 0.72 2.42
C ASP A 517 6.30 0.83 3.92
N VAL A 518 6.50 -0.27 4.66
CA VAL A 518 5.98 -0.41 6.02
C VAL A 518 6.84 0.38 7.03
N HIS A 519 6.17 1.12 7.91
CA HIS A 519 6.79 1.72 9.09
C HIS A 519 6.09 1.23 10.35
N GLY A 520 6.86 0.90 11.37
CA GLY A 520 6.30 0.43 12.64
C GLY A 520 7.19 0.65 13.85
N LEU A 521 6.54 0.70 15.01
CA LEU A 521 7.17 0.79 16.33
C LEU A 521 6.61 -0.31 17.23
N GLN A 522 7.48 -0.96 17.99
CA GLN A 522 7.16 -2.03 18.93
C GLN A 522 7.58 -1.62 20.34
N VAL A 523 6.72 -1.82 21.32
CA VAL A 523 6.93 -1.42 22.72
C VAL A 523 7.08 -2.65 23.59
N ASP A 524 8.19 -2.75 24.32
CA ASP A 524 8.38 -3.77 25.35
C ASP A 524 7.63 -3.36 26.63
N LEU A 525 6.67 -4.18 27.05
CA LEU A 525 5.82 -3.87 28.21
C LEU A 525 6.57 -3.86 29.55
N ASN A 526 7.69 -4.58 29.67
CA ASN A 526 8.43 -4.70 30.92
C ASN A 526 9.35 -3.48 31.15
N THR A 527 10.00 -3.05 30.09
CA THR A 527 11.01 -1.98 30.11
C THR A 527 10.42 -0.62 29.73
N ARG A 528 9.28 -0.62 29.01
CA ARG A 528 8.64 0.54 28.37
C ARG A 528 9.52 1.20 27.31
N GLU A 529 10.46 0.44 26.76
CA GLU A 529 11.30 0.88 25.66
C GLU A 529 10.62 0.58 24.32
N ALA A 530 10.81 1.46 23.35
CA ALA A 530 10.37 1.26 21.98
C ALA A 530 11.55 0.87 21.07
N SER A 531 11.34 -0.12 20.21
CA SER A 531 12.15 -0.36 19.00
C SER A 531 11.34 0.01 17.77
N GLY A 532 12.00 0.25 16.65
CA GLY A 532 11.33 0.63 15.40
C GLY A 532 11.93 -0.07 14.20
N GLY A 533 11.11 -0.19 13.16
CA GLY A 533 11.53 -0.64 11.84
C GLY A 533 10.99 0.27 10.75
N ALA A 534 11.76 0.39 9.67
CA ALA A 534 11.39 1.13 8.46
C ALA A 534 11.78 0.31 7.24
N ASP A 535 10.98 0.40 6.19
CA ASP A 535 11.21 -0.28 4.91
C ASP A 535 12.32 0.39 4.09
N ASP A 536 12.92 -0.36 3.16
CA ASP A 536 13.96 0.13 2.25
C ASP A 536 13.47 0.49 0.84
N THR A 537 12.17 0.41 0.59
CA THR A 537 11.59 0.89 -0.68
C THR A 537 11.86 2.38 -0.93
N ARG A 538 12.02 3.14 0.17
CA ARG A 538 12.48 4.53 0.23
C ARG A 538 13.66 4.64 1.20
N GLU A 539 14.05 5.87 1.55
CA GLU A 539 15.11 6.12 2.52
C GLU A 539 14.56 6.07 3.97
N GLY A 540 13.84 4.99 4.27
CA GLY A 540 13.16 4.79 5.54
C GLY A 540 14.09 4.98 6.73
N THR A 541 13.62 5.68 7.76
CA THR A 541 14.44 6.10 8.89
C THR A 541 13.72 5.88 10.21
N VAL A 542 14.43 5.28 11.16
CA VAL A 542 14.04 5.18 12.57
C VAL A 542 14.95 6.09 13.40
N MET A 543 14.37 7.02 14.15
CA MET A 543 15.15 8.01 14.92
C MET A 543 14.47 8.40 16.23
N GLY A 544 15.25 8.53 17.31
CA GLY A 544 14.76 8.92 18.64
C GLY A 544 15.76 8.58 19.76
N GLY A 545 16.01 9.49 20.69
CA GLY A 545 17.10 9.34 21.67
C GLY A 545 18.44 9.04 20.99
N ASP A 546 19.09 7.95 21.37
CA ASP A 546 20.34 7.43 20.76
C ASP A 546 20.10 6.49 19.55
N VAL A 547 18.84 6.25 19.17
CA VAL A 547 18.49 5.41 18.03
C VAL A 547 18.62 6.22 16.74
N LEU A 548 19.38 5.65 15.81
CA LEU A 548 19.46 6.08 14.42
C LEU A 548 19.62 4.84 13.52
N SER A 549 18.65 4.63 12.65
CA SER A 549 18.69 3.65 11.57
C SER A 549 18.20 4.32 10.30
N ILE A 550 19.02 4.34 9.25
CA ILE A 550 18.64 4.85 7.93
C ILE A 550 18.80 3.68 6.97
N ARG A 551 17.72 3.34 6.26
CA ARG A 551 17.70 2.30 5.25
C ARG A 551 18.50 2.76 4.03
N LYS A 552 19.17 1.81 3.39
CA LYS A 552 19.96 2.07 2.19
C LYS A 552 19.15 1.65 0.99
N GLN A 553 19.43 2.27 -0.16
CA GLN A 553 18.86 1.82 -1.41
C GLN A 553 19.09 0.30 -1.57
N PRO A 554 18.03 -0.48 -1.75
CA PRO A 554 18.13 -1.92 -1.97
C PRO A 554 18.87 -2.19 -3.29
N LEU A 555 19.61 -3.29 -3.34
CA LEU A 555 20.25 -3.71 -4.58
C LEU A 555 19.17 -4.10 -5.60
N PRO A 556 19.37 -3.81 -6.90
CA PRO A 556 18.45 -4.27 -7.93
C PRO A 556 18.24 -5.78 -7.81
N SER A 557 16.99 -6.21 -7.88
CA SER A 557 16.64 -7.63 -7.98
C SER A 557 17.40 -8.23 -9.17
N PRO A 558 18.10 -9.37 -8.99
CA PRO A 558 18.65 -10.07 -10.15
C PRO A 558 17.50 -10.39 -11.13
N GLU A 559 17.77 -10.45 -12.44
CA GLU A 559 16.77 -10.97 -13.39
C GLU A 559 16.61 -12.47 -13.11
N ILE A 560 15.66 -12.83 -12.24
CA ILE A 560 15.59 -14.19 -11.68
C ILE A 560 14.94 -15.16 -12.68
N TYR A 561 14.21 -14.68 -13.71
CA TYR A 561 13.49 -15.54 -14.65
C TYR A 561 13.44 -14.89 -16.04
N ASP A 562 14.42 -15.21 -16.88
CA ASP A 562 14.40 -14.83 -18.29
C ASP A 562 14.54 -16.06 -19.18
N ASN A 563 13.42 -16.47 -19.75
CA ASN A 563 13.45 -17.25 -20.97
C ASN A 563 12.43 -16.68 -21.96
N ASP A 564 12.89 -15.74 -22.78
CA ASP A 564 12.10 -15.17 -23.87
C ASP A 564 11.81 -16.15 -25.01
N THR A 565 12.42 -17.34 -25.02
CA THR A 565 12.22 -18.35 -26.06
C THR A 565 11.80 -19.70 -25.48
N HIS A 566 10.59 -20.17 -25.81
CA HIS A 566 10.00 -21.44 -25.32
C HIS A 566 9.47 -21.38 -23.88
N ARG A 567 8.36 -20.67 -23.71
CA ARG A 567 7.66 -20.54 -22.41
C ARG A 567 6.80 -21.77 -22.13
N VAL A 568 6.63 -22.09 -20.85
CA VAL A 568 5.73 -23.16 -20.39
C VAL A 568 4.64 -22.58 -19.51
N TYR A 569 3.40 -22.89 -19.86
CA TYR A 569 2.20 -22.49 -19.15
C TYR A 569 1.58 -23.72 -18.48
N PHE A 570 1.31 -23.61 -17.19
CA PHE A 570 0.62 -24.62 -16.39
C PHE A 570 -0.72 -24.04 -15.97
N ASN A 571 -1.83 -24.59 -16.49
CA ASN A 571 -3.18 -24.07 -16.28
C ASN A 571 -3.29 -22.56 -16.62
N ASP A 572 -2.78 -22.19 -17.79
CA ASP A 572 -2.67 -20.81 -18.30
C ASP A 572 -1.79 -19.84 -17.47
N VAL A 573 -1.07 -20.33 -16.46
CA VAL A 573 -0.09 -19.56 -15.68
C VAL A 573 1.32 -19.83 -16.22
N GLN A 574 2.05 -18.79 -16.61
CA GLN A 574 3.44 -18.95 -17.05
C GLN A 574 4.32 -19.38 -15.87
N LEU A 575 5.05 -20.47 -16.03
CA LEU A 575 6.04 -20.90 -15.05
C LEU A 575 7.25 -19.93 -15.09
N PRO A 576 7.68 -19.38 -13.94
CA PRO A 576 8.85 -18.50 -13.85
C PRO A 576 10.12 -19.35 -13.89
N LEU A 577 10.51 -19.84 -15.08
CA LEU A 577 11.65 -20.75 -15.26
C LEU A 577 12.88 -19.99 -15.78
N LEU A 578 14.06 -20.42 -15.34
CA LEU A 578 15.35 -19.99 -15.88
C LEU A 578 15.56 -20.58 -17.29
N ALA A 579 16.39 -19.91 -18.10
CA ALA A 579 16.74 -20.37 -19.44
C ALA A 579 17.34 -21.80 -19.46
N GLU A 580 18.11 -22.19 -18.43
CA GLU A 580 18.65 -23.55 -18.35
C GLU A 580 17.62 -24.61 -17.98
N GLN A 581 16.47 -24.24 -17.41
CA GLN A 581 15.46 -25.18 -16.89
C GLN A 581 14.48 -25.64 -17.96
N VAL A 582 14.47 -24.98 -19.12
CA VAL A 582 13.65 -25.32 -20.29
C VAL A 582 14.54 -25.56 -21.49
N ARG A 583 14.46 -26.75 -22.09
CA ARG A 583 15.16 -27.07 -23.34
C ARG A 583 14.16 -27.50 -24.41
N TRP A 584 14.24 -26.85 -25.57
CA TRP A 584 13.62 -27.33 -26.80
C TRP A 584 14.65 -28.12 -27.62
N MET A 585 14.50 -29.44 -27.66
CA MET A 585 15.37 -30.32 -28.44
C MET A 585 14.64 -31.60 -28.82
N HIS A 586 15.01 -32.19 -29.96
CA HIS A 586 14.35 -33.38 -30.50
C HIS A 586 12.83 -33.19 -30.68
N ASP A 587 12.40 -31.99 -31.09
CA ASP A 587 11.00 -31.57 -31.26
C ASP A 587 10.14 -31.75 -29.99
N LYS A 588 10.76 -31.56 -28.82
CA LYS A 588 10.14 -31.73 -27.50
C LYS A 588 10.62 -30.68 -26.51
N PHE A 589 9.73 -30.38 -25.55
CA PHE A 589 10.09 -29.65 -24.34
C PHE A 589 10.62 -30.61 -23.29
N TRP A 590 11.77 -30.25 -22.74
CA TRP A 590 12.42 -30.94 -21.65
C TRP A 590 12.57 -29.96 -20.49
N ILE A 591 12.03 -30.33 -19.34
CA ILE A 591 12.04 -29.51 -18.13
C ILE A 591 12.89 -30.19 -17.07
N GLU A 592 13.71 -29.40 -16.39
CA GLU A 592 14.55 -29.87 -15.28
C GLU A 592 13.71 -30.69 -14.28
N GLU A 593 14.24 -31.84 -13.85
CA GLU A 593 13.53 -32.78 -13.00
C GLU A 593 13.10 -32.16 -11.67
N SER A 594 13.89 -31.24 -11.11
CA SER A 594 13.58 -30.53 -9.86
C SER A 594 12.27 -29.72 -9.98
N VAL A 595 12.06 -29.03 -11.10
CA VAL A 595 10.82 -28.30 -11.42
C VAL A 595 9.64 -29.26 -11.57
N ILE A 596 9.82 -30.37 -12.30
CA ILE A 596 8.78 -31.38 -12.52
C ILE A 596 8.27 -31.98 -11.20
N ARG A 597 9.18 -32.25 -10.26
CA ARG A 597 8.84 -32.80 -8.95
C ARG A 597 7.96 -31.86 -8.12
N ILE A 598 8.06 -30.55 -8.36
CA ILE A 598 7.25 -29.53 -7.69
C ILE A 598 5.86 -29.44 -8.32
N ILE A 599 5.77 -29.29 -9.65
CA ILE A 599 4.49 -29.07 -10.34
C ILE A 599 3.65 -30.35 -10.50
N PHE A 600 4.28 -31.54 -10.44
CA PHE A 600 3.60 -32.83 -10.42
C PHE A 600 3.94 -33.62 -9.15
N PRO A 601 3.39 -33.24 -7.98
CA PRO A 601 3.65 -33.94 -6.73
C PRO A 601 3.26 -35.42 -6.85
N GLY A 602 4.16 -36.31 -6.43
CA GLY A 602 3.99 -37.77 -6.54
C GLY A 602 4.66 -38.43 -7.76
N VAL A 603 5.39 -37.68 -8.58
CA VAL A 603 6.32 -38.25 -9.57
C VAL A 603 7.58 -38.76 -8.83
N SER A 604 7.65 -40.07 -8.58
CA SER A 604 8.81 -40.70 -7.91
C SER A 604 9.88 -41.14 -8.91
N ALA A 605 11.12 -41.32 -8.43
CA ALA A 605 12.22 -41.93 -9.20
C ALA A 605 11.91 -43.37 -9.67
N HIS A 606 10.83 -43.99 -9.19
CA HIS A 606 10.37 -45.33 -9.57
C HIS A 606 9.29 -45.33 -10.65
N ILE A 607 9.02 -44.19 -11.31
CA ILE A 607 8.35 -44.25 -12.61
C ILE A 607 9.36 -44.89 -13.56
N GLU A 608 9.26 -46.21 -13.75
CA GLU A 608 10.17 -47.08 -14.55
C GLU A 608 10.30 -46.69 -16.05
N ASP A 609 9.81 -45.51 -16.45
CA ASP A 609 9.70 -45.08 -17.84
C ASP A 609 9.68 -43.53 -17.96
N LEU A 610 10.29 -42.79 -17.01
CA LEU A 610 10.51 -41.36 -17.21
C LEU A 610 11.40 -41.19 -18.45
N ARG A 611 10.85 -40.55 -19.48
CA ARG A 611 11.63 -40.12 -20.63
C ARG A 611 12.53 -38.98 -20.18
N SER A 612 13.66 -39.34 -19.58
CA SER A 612 14.66 -38.41 -19.10
C SER A 612 15.79 -38.26 -20.12
N TYR A 613 16.47 -37.12 -20.03
CA TYR A 613 17.67 -36.82 -20.80
C TYR A 613 18.61 -36.01 -19.90
N ASP A 614 19.85 -36.47 -19.78
CA ASP A 614 20.86 -35.80 -18.96
C ASP A 614 21.68 -34.81 -19.81
N ILE A 615 21.82 -33.58 -19.32
CA ILE A 615 22.69 -32.54 -19.90
C ILE A 615 23.55 -31.97 -18.78
N ASP A 616 24.86 -32.03 -18.95
CA ASP A 616 25.84 -31.42 -18.02
C ASP A 616 25.67 -31.83 -16.55
N GLY A 617 25.11 -33.02 -16.30
CA GLY A 617 24.87 -33.56 -14.96
C GLY A 617 23.46 -33.27 -14.40
N GLU A 618 22.64 -32.52 -15.13
CA GLU A 618 21.24 -32.24 -14.79
C GLU A 618 20.29 -33.12 -15.59
N SER A 619 19.27 -33.66 -14.90
CA SER A 619 18.25 -34.54 -15.48
C SER A 619 17.05 -33.72 -15.93
N TYR A 620 16.62 -33.93 -17.17
CA TYR A 620 15.45 -33.27 -17.75
C TYR A 620 14.39 -34.29 -18.17
N ILE A 621 13.12 -33.98 -18.01
CA ILE A 621 11.99 -34.87 -18.32
C ILE A 621 11.19 -34.32 -19.51
N ASP A 622 10.77 -35.21 -20.42
CA ASP A 622 9.78 -34.93 -21.48
C ASP A 622 8.43 -34.56 -20.84
N ILE A 623 8.22 -33.27 -20.62
CA ILE A 623 7.05 -32.74 -19.91
C ILE A 623 5.75 -33.00 -20.68
N THR A 624 5.81 -33.03 -22.02
CA THR A 624 4.64 -33.30 -22.87
C THR A 624 4.15 -34.73 -22.66
N TRP A 625 5.07 -35.70 -22.60
CA TRP A 625 4.71 -37.09 -22.29
C TRP A 625 4.14 -37.23 -20.88
N LEU A 626 4.78 -36.60 -19.89
CA LEU A 626 4.36 -36.70 -18.50
C LEU A 626 2.98 -36.06 -18.29
N ALA A 627 2.75 -34.87 -18.82
CA ALA A 627 1.49 -34.14 -18.72
C ALA A 627 0.34 -34.97 -19.30
N ARG A 628 0.51 -35.55 -20.50
CA ARG A 628 -0.50 -36.45 -21.11
C ARG A 628 -0.76 -37.68 -20.25
N LYS A 629 0.28 -38.28 -19.66
CA LYS A 629 0.13 -39.43 -18.74
C LYS A 629 -0.62 -39.06 -17.45
N LYS A 630 -0.52 -37.81 -17.03
CA LYS A 630 -1.25 -37.24 -15.88
C LYS A 630 -2.64 -36.69 -16.26
N GLY A 631 -3.06 -36.82 -17.52
CA GLY A 631 -4.39 -36.42 -17.98
C GLY A 631 -4.51 -34.96 -18.43
N TYR A 632 -3.40 -34.23 -18.55
CA TYR A 632 -3.41 -32.84 -19.02
C TYR A 632 -3.55 -32.81 -20.54
N GLN A 633 -4.32 -31.85 -21.04
CA GLN A 633 -4.25 -31.44 -22.43
C GLN A 633 -2.94 -30.71 -22.70
N VAL A 634 -2.32 -31.02 -23.84
CA VAL A 634 -1.06 -30.38 -24.26
C VAL A 634 -1.26 -29.70 -25.59
N THR A 635 -1.06 -28.39 -25.63
CA THR A 635 -1.13 -27.57 -26.85
C THR A 635 0.13 -26.74 -27.03
N PHE A 636 0.41 -26.39 -28.29
CA PHE A 636 1.58 -25.60 -28.70
C PHE A 636 1.08 -24.36 -29.43
N LYS A 637 1.56 -23.17 -29.02
CA LYS A 637 1.20 -21.89 -29.62
C LYS A 637 2.34 -20.90 -29.43
N ASP A 638 2.72 -20.18 -30.50
CA ASP A 638 3.74 -19.12 -30.46
C ASP A 638 5.04 -19.56 -29.74
N ASP A 639 5.60 -20.69 -30.19
CA ASP A 639 6.77 -21.36 -29.60
C ASP A 639 6.64 -21.73 -28.11
N SER A 640 5.44 -21.68 -27.55
CA SER A 640 5.16 -21.94 -26.14
C SER A 640 4.33 -23.21 -25.94
N LEU A 641 4.56 -23.87 -24.80
CA LEU A 641 3.87 -25.08 -24.37
C LEU A 641 2.79 -24.75 -23.34
N TYR A 642 1.59 -25.29 -23.53
CA TYR A 642 0.48 -25.15 -22.59
C TYR A 642 0.05 -26.51 -22.07
N LEU A 643 -0.04 -26.63 -20.75
CA LEU A 643 -0.41 -27.83 -20.01
C LEU A 643 -1.67 -27.51 -19.20
N ASN A 644 -2.84 -27.99 -19.66
CA ASN A 644 -4.12 -27.63 -19.06
C ASN A 644 -4.85 -28.85 -18.51
N ASP A 645 -5.22 -28.80 -17.24
CA ASP A 645 -6.14 -29.74 -16.60
C ASP A 645 -7.58 -29.33 -16.93
N GLU A 646 -8.37 -30.21 -17.56
CA GLU A 646 -9.77 -29.91 -17.91
C GLU A 646 -10.67 -29.65 -16.69
N THR A 647 -10.25 -30.11 -15.51
CA THR A 647 -10.95 -29.86 -14.23
C THR A 647 -10.51 -28.56 -13.57
N TYR A 648 -9.45 -27.94 -14.07
CA TYR A 648 -9.05 -26.60 -13.67
C TYR A 648 -9.85 -25.59 -14.49
N HIS A 649 -10.72 -24.87 -13.81
CA HIS A 649 -11.30 -23.67 -14.37
C HIS A 649 -10.28 -22.56 -14.12
N SER A 650 -9.70 -21.92 -15.13
CA SER A 650 -8.96 -20.68 -14.86
C SER A 650 -9.99 -19.59 -14.58
N VAL A 651 -9.76 -18.72 -13.60
CA VAL A 651 -10.40 -17.41 -13.65
C VAL A 651 -9.83 -16.73 -14.87
N LYS A 652 -10.58 -16.77 -15.98
CA LYS A 652 -10.23 -15.95 -17.14
C LYS A 652 -10.05 -14.56 -16.56
N ARG A 653 -8.92 -13.92 -16.86
CA ARG A 653 -8.83 -12.48 -16.78
C ARG A 653 -9.97 -11.97 -17.64
N LYS A 654 -11.16 -11.76 -17.05
CA LYS A 654 -12.15 -10.85 -17.60
C LYS A 654 -11.35 -9.57 -17.60
N THR A 655 -10.83 -9.23 -18.76
CA THR A 655 -10.39 -7.88 -19.05
C THR A 655 -11.64 -7.05 -18.93
N ASN A 656 -12.06 -6.73 -17.70
CA ASN A 656 -12.75 -5.49 -17.47
C ASN A 656 -11.72 -4.46 -17.88
N ALA A 657 -11.83 -4.06 -19.15
CA ALA A 657 -10.93 -3.15 -19.83
C ALA A 657 -11.01 -1.74 -19.22
N TYR A 658 -11.74 -1.56 -18.13
CA TYR A 658 -12.01 -0.25 -17.57
C TYR A 658 -10.74 0.42 -17.08
N TYR A 659 -9.81 -0.29 -16.41
CA TYR A 659 -8.58 0.36 -15.90
C TYR A 659 -7.34 -0.53 -15.79
N ARG A 660 -7.16 -1.56 -16.61
CA ARG A 660 -5.88 -2.30 -16.61
C ARG A 660 -4.81 -1.53 -17.38
N TYR A 661 -3.87 -0.95 -16.65
CA TYR A 661 -2.62 -0.43 -17.20
C TYR A 661 -1.57 -1.52 -17.29
N ASP A 662 -0.81 -1.44 -18.37
CA ASP A 662 0.50 -2.06 -18.48
C ASP A 662 1.44 -1.35 -17.50
N ARG A 663 2.04 -2.08 -16.56
CA ARG A 663 3.02 -1.57 -15.59
C ARG A 663 4.19 -0.87 -16.30
N ASP A 664 4.47 -1.24 -17.56
CA ASP A 664 5.48 -0.61 -18.41
C ASP A 664 5.09 0.80 -18.89
N SER A 665 3.81 1.20 -18.82
CA SER A 665 3.34 2.54 -19.23
C SER A 665 3.72 3.65 -18.26
N ILE A 666 4.15 3.32 -17.04
CA ILE A 666 4.80 4.27 -16.11
C ILE A 666 6.26 4.53 -16.52
N THR A 667 6.82 3.69 -17.41
CA THR A 667 8.21 3.77 -17.87
C THR A 667 8.36 4.14 -19.35
N ARG A 668 7.27 4.34 -20.09
CA ARG A 668 7.28 4.69 -21.52
C ARG A 668 6.68 6.04 -21.83
#